data_AF-A0A0N0YK39-F1
#
_entry.id   AF-A0A0N0YK39-F1
#
_cell.length_a   1.000
_cell.length_b   1.000
_cell.length_c   1.000
_cell.angle_alpha   90.00
_cell.angle_beta   90.00
_cell.angle_gamma   90.00
#
_symmetry.space_group_name_H-M   'P 1'
#
loop_
_entity.id
_entity.type
_entity.pdbx_description
1 polymer ?
#
loop_
_entity_poly.entity_id
_entity_poly.type
_entity_poly.pdbx_seq_one_letter_code
_entity_poly.pdbx_strand_id
1 'polypeptide(L)'
;MAAGALTASLLGGNAATASPYPDPGLEERIATTLSLPTPPGGADVRVLVFHASAGDEPPTVDAGIAAIEKIGLSGPEAGRFKTVATDDAAVFTNGRKLGRFNAVVFLTGGGDVLDPEQEAGLEAYMEAGGGFLGIHDAARTEPYSDWFTGLVGARPAADSPTAVQRATVEIGDRQHPATKNLPLEWKRPDKWLDWKDNPSGDVHTVARVRELTYTPGKSANGWDHPVSWCRDYDGGRSFYTGMGGTAASFAETDFRDHLRGALAWTSRISQADCKATIDSNYTAERLTQPNQPGQNDQIGEPHGLVTAKDGRVFYIGRGGADSSAPVVTDWSSPDIGKGNGEIHVYDPATKKVSLAGKLSVFGNKGGGDELVKVEEGLLGIELDPDFATNGWVYLHYTPHAKIDRDKRMAVRQVSRFTFDHTTNKLDLASEKVLLNWPVQIHSCCHAGGGMAWDSKGNLYVATGDNNSSGFSDGYSGNNPQPNYKGVSFADARRTAGNTNNLNGKILRIHPEDDGTYTLPEGNLFTGEEPDEGGGKTRGEIYVMGVRNPARISVDTSTDTLYAGWVGPDAGAPSTTWGPAKYDTFAAITKAGNHGWPYCMGNKQPYRDRNLPDPSKPLGWYDCNAPKNESPNNDGLVKLPPVTGNTIWYSPQGGGVDYPRDASGIPSYEVEDQKQLLPWLKGGGQATMNGPVYRYDAASTSGAKWPSYWDGKWFVGDFYDDTQPRHAVLTDPKTVGKGGLPTHAESLKKIIPVGANGIRNLMDWKFAPDGSLYVLDYGRGFFTSDSKSALWRVTYKGGGPTPAAADLARKAAAQ
;
A
#
# COMPACT_ATOMS: atom_id res chain seq x y z
N MET A 1 30.73 83.13 -13.19
CA MET A 1 30.89 83.92 -11.95
C MET A 1 30.92 82.92 -10.81
N ALA A 2 32.12 82.65 -10.27
CA ALA A 2 32.59 83.18 -8.98
C ALA A 2 31.64 82.75 -7.84
N ALA A 3 31.90 81.62 -7.17
CA ALA A 3 32.86 81.42 -6.07
C ALA A 3 32.38 82.02 -4.73
N GLY A 4 32.24 81.14 -3.72
CA GLY A 4 31.98 81.50 -2.33
C GLY A 4 31.97 80.25 -1.45
N ALA A 5 33.13 79.91 -0.89
CA ALA A 5 33.43 78.74 -0.05
C ALA A 5 33.45 79.08 1.45
N LEU A 6 33.40 78.04 2.31
CA LEU A 6 34.17 77.82 3.58
C LEU A 6 33.39 76.84 4.51
N THR A 7 33.72 75.53 4.55
CA THR A 7 34.73 74.77 5.36
C THR A 7 34.25 74.28 6.73
N ALA A 8 34.34 72.97 7.00
CA ALA A 8 35.30 72.39 7.98
C ALA A 8 35.26 70.84 8.08
N SER A 9 36.44 70.26 7.85
CA SER A 9 37.11 69.05 8.35
C SER A 9 36.47 67.67 8.47
N LEU A 10 37.19 66.74 7.82
CA LEU A 10 37.20 65.30 7.95
C LEU A 10 37.85 64.81 9.26
N LEU A 11 37.34 63.71 9.79
CA LEU A 11 38.10 62.65 10.47
C LEU A 11 37.76 61.33 9.77
N GLY A 12 38.78 60.65 9.25
CA GLY A 12 38.65 59.41 8.50
C GLY A 12 38.39 58.20 9.39
N GLY A 13 37.54 57.30 8.90
CA GLY A 13 37.45 55.91 9.34
C GLY A 13 37.60 55.01 8.12
N ASN A 14 38.60 54.13 8.14
CA ASN A 14 38.88 53.19 7.05
C ASN A 14 37.76 52.16 6.90
N ALA A 15 37.47 51.83 5.64
CA ALA A 15 36.61 50.72 5.24
C ALA A 15 37.24 49.37 5.63
N ALA A 16 36.45 48.47 6.23
CA ALA A 16 36.84 47.09 6.44
C ALA A 16 36.60 46.30 5.13
N THR A 17 37.69 45.90 4.49
CA THR A 17 37.72 44.96 3.38
C THR A 17 37.62 43.52 3.88
N ALA A 18 36.85 42.69 3.17
CA ALA A 18 36.75 41.26 3.38
C ALA A 18 38.12 40.56 3.40
N SER A 19 38.36 39.72 4.41
CA SER A 19 39.54 38.83 4.47
C SER A 19 39.43 37.69 3.46
N PRO A 20 40.56 37.23 2.89
CA PRO A 20 40.61 36.04 2.05
C PRO A 20 40.59 34.75 2.89
N TYR A 21 40.19 33.65 2.23
CA TYR A 21 40.08 32.25 2.68
C TYR A 21 41.05 31.79 3.79
N PRO A 22 40.66 30.84 4.68
CA PRO A 22 41.47 30.46 5.82
C PRO A 22 42.68 29.60 5.45
N ASP A 23 43.71 29.79 6.26
CA ASP A 23 44.99 29.09 6.35
C ASP A 23 44.81 27.57 6.60
N PRO A 24 45.52 26.67 5.88
CA PRO A 24 45.46 25.21 6.10
C PRO A 24 45.96 24.73 7.48
N GLY A 25 46.31 25.63 8.40
CA GLY A 25 46.65 25.32 9.80
C GLY A 25 45.48 25.21 10.79
N LEU A 26 44.21 25.35 10.35
CA LEU A 26 43.04 25.28 11.24
C LEU A 26 42.65 23.84 11.63
N GLU A 27 42.96 22.83 10.80
CA GLU A 27 42.64 21.43 11.08
C GLU A 27 43.33 20.88 12.34
N GLU A 28 44.46 21.47 12.75
CA GLU A 28 45.22 21.00 13.91
C GLU A 28 44.74 21.59 15.26
N ARG A 29 43.76 22.51 15.26
CA ARG A 29 43.24 23.17 16.50
C ARG A 29 41.80 22.83 16.90
N ILE A 30 41.06 22.03 16.11
CA ILE A 30 39.65 21.67 16.41
C ILE A 30 39.54 20.37 17.25
N ALA A 31 40.65 19.77 17.69
CA ALA A 31 40.63 18.61 18.57
C ALA A 31 40.49 18.96 20.06
N THR A 32 39.40 19.63 20.44
CA THR A 32 38.82 19.45 21.77
C THR A 32 37.35 19.12 21.59
N THR A 33 37.06 17.84 21.29
CA THR A 33 35.70 17.30 21.32
C THR A 33 35.10 17.60 22.69
N LEU A 34 34.01 18.37 22.69
CA LEU A 34 33.29 18.72 23.91
C LEU A 34 32.79 17.42 24.55
N SER A 35 33.44 16.96 25.62
CA SER A 35 33.02 15.73 26.30
C SER A 35 31.74 15.99 27.09
N LEU A 36 30.62 15.46 26.59
CA LEU A 36 29.31 15.55 27.22
C LEU A 36 28.97 14.22 27.92
N PRO A 37 28.32 14.26 29.09
CA PRO A 37 27.71 13.07 29.64
C PRO A 37 26.55 12.62 28.73
N THR A 38 26.23 11.33 28.74
CA THR A 38 24.96 10.84 28.18
C THR A 38 23.79 11.66 28.77
N PRO A 39 22.76 12.00 27.99
CA PRO A 39 21.67 12.84 28.47
C PRO A 39 21.09 12.34 29.79
N PRO A 40 20.59 13.27 30.63
CA PRO A 40 19.94 12.91 31.88
C PRO A 40 18.86 11.85 31.62
N GLY A 41 18.68 10.91 32.55
CA GLY A 41 17.60 9.93 32.46
C GLY A 41 16.20 10.58 32.48
N GLY A 42 15.15 9.78 32.67
CA GLY A 42 13.76 10.27 32.66
C GLY A 42 13.32 11.09 33.89
N ALA A 43 14.24 11.48 34.78
CA ALA A 43 13.94 12.27 35.99
C ALA A 43 14.53 13.68 35.85
N ASP A 44 13.79 14.70 36.32
CA ASP A 44 14.13 16.14 36.15
C ASP A 44 14.42 16.51 34.68
N VAL A 45 13.55 16.06 33.77
CA VAL A 45 13.70 16.29 32.32
C VAL A 45 13.76 17.79 32.01
N ARG A 46 14.76 18.20 31.22
CA ARG A 46 14.96 19.61 30.81
C ARG A 46 15.04 19.72 29.30
N VAL A 47 14.39 20.75 28.77
CA VAL A 47 14.38 21.10 27.36
C VAL A 47 14.98 22.48 27.18
N LEU A 48 16.01 22.59 26.35
CA LEU A 48 16.57 23.87 25.91
C LEU A 48 15.75 24.34 24.70
N VAL A 49 15.26 25.57 24.70
CA VAL A 49 14.62 26.18 23.53
C VAL A 49 15.59 27.25 23.02
N PHE A 50 16.30 26.91 21.94
CA PHE A 50 17.20 27.84 21.28
C PHE A 50 16.43 28.61 20.19
N HIS A 51 16.54 29.93 20.22
CA HIS A 51 15.92 30.81 19.24
C HIS A 51 16.95 31.84 18.75
N ALA A 52 17.06 31.98 17.44
CA ALA A 52 17.99 32.89 16.80
C ALA A 52 17.56 33.08 15.34
N SER A 53 17.95 34.20 14.72
CA SER A 53 17.81 34.40 13.28
C SER A 53 18.96 35.27 12.77
N ALA A 54 19.43 34.97 11.55
CA ALA A 54 20.35 35.87 10.84
C ALA A 54 19.66 37.18 10.38
N GLY A 55 18.32 37.23 10.40
CA GLY A 55 17.49 38.40 10.11
C GLY A 55 16.53 38.73 11.25
N ASP A 56 15.38 39.33 10.93
CA ASP A 56 14.34 39.63 11.92
C ASP A 56 13.76 38.34 12.52
N GLU A 57 13.64 38.31 13.85
CA GLU A 57 13.07 37.17 14.55
C GLU A 57 11.56 37.03 14.25
N PRO A 58 11.11 35.84 13.82
CA PRO A 58 9.72 35.69 13.41
C PRO A 58 8.77 35.66 14.62
N PRO A 59 7.53 36.18 14.50
CA PRO A 59 6.55 36.19 15.60
C PRO A 59 6.10 34.79 16.04
N THR A 60 6.54 33.74 15.34
CA THR A 60 6.35 32.34 15.72
C THR A 60 7.21 31.94 16.92
N VAL A 61 8.34 32.62 17.19
CA VAL A 61 9.26 32.28 18.28
C VAL A 61 8.58 32.42 19.64
N ASP A 62 8.03 33.60 19.95
CA ASP A 62 7.35 33.84 21.23
C ASP A 62 6.19 32.87 21.46
N ALA A 63 5.39 32.64 20.42
CA ALA A 63 4.27 31.70 20.46
C ALA A 63 4.74 30.25 20.70
N GLY A 64 5.85 29.87 20.07
CA GLY A 64 6.48 28.57 20.22
C GLY A 64 7.05 28.35 21.62
N ILE A 65 7.81 29.31 22.14
CA ILE A 65 8.34 29.28 23.52
C ILE A 65 7.18 29.09 24.49
N ALA A 66 6.17 29.97 24.44
CA ALA A 66 5.02 29.91 25.34
C ALA A 66 4.27 28.56 25.25
N ALA A 67 4.14 27.98 24.06
CA ALA A 67 3.51 26.68 23.88
C ALA A 67 4.35 25.55 24.48
N ILE A 68 5.66 25.53 24.28
CA ILE A 68 6.56 24.50 24.80
C ILE A 68 6.65 24.56 26.33
N GLU A 69 6.74 25.76 26.91
CA GLU A 69 6.65 25.96 28.36
C GLU A 69 5.33 25.41 28.92
N LYS A 70 4.21 25.75 28.27
CA LYS A 70 2.91 25.24 28.65
C LYS A 70 2.82 23.72 28.54
N ILE A 71 3.40 23.11 27.50
CA ILE A 71 3.46 21.65 27.34
C ILE A 71 4.20 21.03 28.51
N GLY A 72 5.40 21.54 28.84
CA GLY A 72 6.24 21.03 29.93
C GLY A 72 5.58 21.11 31.31
N LEU A 73 4.75 22.13 31.54
CA LEU A 73 4.03 22.34 32.81
C LEU A 73 2.69 21.60 32.92
N SER A 74 2.18 21.03 31.83
CA SER A 74 0.84 20.40 31.79
C SER A 74 0.88 18.91 31.48
N GLY A 75 -0.25 18.23 31.70
CA GLY A 75 -0.35 16.77 31.58
C GLY A 75 0.10 16.01 32.84
N PRO A 76 0.19 14.67 32.75
CA PRO A 76 0.64 13.81 33.85
C PRO A 76 2.08 14.14 34.28
N GLU A 77 2.36 14.05 35.58
CA GLU A 77 3.67 14.39 36.16
C GLU A 77 4.85 13.65 35.50
N ALA A 78 4.67 12.36 35.19
CA ALA A 78 5.67 11.54 34.50
C ALA A 78 6.05 12.02 33.09
N GLY A 79 5.26 12.93 32.49
CA GLY A 79 5.52 13.52 31.18
C GLY A 79 5.87 15.01 31.22
N ARG A 80 6.06 15.59 32.41
CA ARG A 80 6.42 17.01 32.58
C ARG A 80 7.93 17.21 32.44
N PHE A 81 8.30 18.39 31.96
CA PHE A 81 9.68 18.80 31.81
C PHE A 81 9.83 20.30 32.05
N LYS A 82 11.03 20.72 32.44
CA LYS A 82 11.39 22.13 32.58
C LYS A 82 11.94 22.66 31.27
N THR A 83 11.71 23.93 31.01
CA THR A 83 12.14 24.61 29.80
C THR A 83 13.11 25.73 30.16
N VAL A 84 14.10 25.96 29.30
CA VAL A 84 14.98 27.14 29.35
C VAL A 84 15.06 27.69 27.94
N ALA A 85 14.55 28.89 27.70
CA ALA A 85 14.71 29.59 26.43
C ALA A 85 15.97 30.46 26.44
N THR A 86 16.70 30.51 25.33
CA THR A 86 17.90 31.34 25.17
C THR A 86 18.17 31.66 23.70
N ASP A 87 18.67 32.86 23.45
CA ASP A 87 19.27 33.31 22.19
C ASP A 87 20.81 33.25 22.22
N ASP A 88 21.40 33.06 23.40
CA ASP A 88 22.85 32.91 23.58
C ASP A 88 23.36 31.53 23.08
N ALA A 89 23.94 31.50 21.88
CA ALA A 89 24.54 30.32 21.27
C ALA A 89 25.78 29.78 22.02
N ALA A 90 26.38 30.55 22.94
CA ALA A 90 27.50 30.08 23.77
C ALA A 90 27.10 28.93 24.73
N VAL A 91 25.81 28.58 24.80
CA VAL A 91 25.36 27.34 25.44
C VAL A 91 25.98 26.10 24.78
N PHE A 92 26.19 26.12 23.46
CA PHE A 92 26.68 24.96 22.71
C PHE A 92 28.17 24.67 22.93
N THR A 93 28.96 25.68 23.30
CA THR A 93 30.38 25.50 23.66
C THR A 93 30.59 25.21 25.14
N ASN A 94 29.52 25.10 25.94
CA ASN A 94 29.59 24.86 27.38
C ASN A 94 28.98 23.51 27.77
N GLY A 95 29.82 22.48 27.85
CA GLY A 95 29.36 21.11 28.11
C GLY A 95 28.64 20.92 29.45
N ARG A 96 28.95 21.73 30.48
CA ARG A 96 28.24 21.69 31.76
C ARG A 96 26.84 22.30 31.70
N LYS A 97 26.60 23.24 30.79
CA LYS A 97 25.28 23.82 30.53
C LYS A 97 24.48 22.90 29.61
N LEU A 98 25.05 22.56 28.45
CA LEU A 98 24.38 21.77 27.42
C LEU A 98 24.04 20.35 27.89
N GLY A 99 24.95 19.67 28.59
CA GLY A 99 24.76 18.30 29.08
C GLY A 99 23.66 18.12 30.15
N ARG A 100 22.98 19.20 30.56
CA ARG A 100 21.83 19.14 31.47
C ARG A 100 20.50 18.96 30.75
N PHE A 101 20.47 19.07 29.42
CA PHE A 101 19.25 19.05 28.64
C PHE A 101 19.02 17.69 27.97
N ASN A 102 17.81 17.18 28.08
CA ASN A 102 17.37 15.95 27.43
C ASN A 102 17.05 16.16 25.95
N ALA A 103 16.56 17.36 25.61
CA ALA A 103 16.31 17.77 24.25
C ALA A 103 16.63 19.25 24.04
N VAL A 104 16.99 19.59 22.81
CA VAL A 104 17.15 20.95 22.31
C VAL A 104 16.09 21.18 21.23
N VAL A 105 15.32 22.26 21.35
CA VAL A 105 14.34 22.72 20.37
C VAL A 105 14.93 23.89 19.61
N PHE A 106 14.84 23.85 18.28
CA PHE A 106 15.17 24.98 17.44
C PHE A 106 13.88 25.68 17.01
N LEU A 107 13.67 26.88 17.55
CA LEU A 107 12.68 27.86 17.11
C LEU A 107 13.44 29.03 16.45
N THR A 108 14.11 28.74 15.36
CA THR A 108 15.01 29.67 14.69
C THR A 108 14.37 30.27 13.43
N GLY A 109 14.82 31.45 13.05
CA GLY A 109 14.70 31.90 11.66
C GLY A 109 15.79 31.24 10.79
N GLY A 110 15.65 31.38 9.48
CA GLY A 110 16.66 30.87 8.56
C GLY A 110 18.01 31.62 8.66
N GLY A 111 19.05 31.00 8.11
CA GLY A 111 20.41 31.56 8.05
C GLY A 111 21.42 30.83 8.93
N ASP A 112 22.63 31.35 8.93
CA ASP A 112 23.77 30.92 9.74
C ASP A 112 23.67 31.60 11.12
N VAL A 113 23.48 30.81 12.18
CA VAL A 113 23.25 31.27 13.56
C VAL A 113 24.21 30.61 14.57
N LEU A 114 24.99 29.62 14.14
CA LEU A 114 26.01 28.94 14.94
C LEU A 114 27.37 29.11 14.27
N ASP A 115 28.38 29.51 15.04
CA ASP A 115 29.77 29.40 14.57
C ASP A 115 30.22 27.92 14.53
N PRO A 116 31.35 27.60 13.87
CA PRO A 116 31.83 26.21 13.76
C PRO A 116 32.04 25.51 15.10
N GLU A 117 32.49 26.22 16.14
CA GLU A 117 32.66 25.65 17.47
C GLU A 117 31.31 25.32 18.15
N GLN A 118 30.28 26.14 17.93
CA GLN A 118 28.94 25.93 18.44
C GLN A 118 28.24 24.78 17.71
N GLU A 119 28.40 24.67 16.39
CA GLU A 119 27.90 23.53 15.62
C GLU A 119 28.54 22.23 16.12
N ALA A 120 29.87 22.18 16.25
CA ALA A 120 30.58 21.02 16.81
C ALA A 120 30.11 20.65 18.24
N GLY A 121 29.70 21.65 19.03
CA GLY A 121 29.08 21.43 20.34
C GLY A 121 27.70 20.75 20.27
N LEU A 122 26.89 21.11 19.26
CA LEU A 122 25.62 20.45 18.97
C LEU A 122 25.82 19.04 18.40
N GLU A 123 26.85 18.83 17.56
CA GLU A 123 27.26 17.49 17.09
C GLU A 123 27.58 16.58 18.27
N ALA A 124 28.50 17.01 19.13
CA ALA A 124 28.87 16.25 20.33
C ALA A 124 27.67 15.96 21.25
N TYR A 125 26.67 16.84 21.29
CA TYR A 125 25.43 16.63 22.03
C TYR A 125 24.57 15.51 21.44
N MET A 126 24.45 15.48 20.11
CA MET A 126 23.76 14.40 19.41
C MET A 126 24.50 13.08 19.58
N GLU A 127 25.82 13.06 19.40
CA GLU A 127 26.68 11.87 19.61
C GLU A 127 26.55 11.28 21.01
N ALA A 128 26.41 12.14 22.03
CA ALA A 128 26.18 11.73 23.41
C ALA A 128 24.77 11.11 23.63
N GLY A 129 23.88 11.19 22.66
CA GLY A 129 22.53 10.62 22.67
C GLY A 129 21.40 11.64 22.86
N GLY A 130 21.70 12.92 22.69
CA GLY A 130 20.77 14.06 22.85
C GLY A 130 19.52 13.99 21.98
N GLY A 131 18.51 14.78 22.35
CA GLY A 131 17.28 14.94 21.59
C GLY A 131 17.25 16.25 20.83
N PHE A 132 16.76 16.25 19.60
CA PHE A 132 16.59 17.44 18.78
C PHE A 132 15.15 17.53 18.27
N LEU A 133 14.55 18.72 18.39
CA LEU A 133 13.27 19.06 17.78
C LEU A 133 13.43 20.32 16.92
N GLY A 134 13.41 20.17 15.60
CA GLY A 134 13.33 21.29 14.66
C GLY A 134 11.88 21.62 14.31
N ILE A 135 11.52 22.91 14.33
CA ILE A 135 10.17 23.39 14.00
C ILE A 135 10.25 24.41 12.85
N HIS A 136 9.51 24.14 11.78
CA HIS A 136 9.32 25.00 10.62
C HIS A 136 10.63 25.57 10.03
N ASP A 137 10.95 26.85 10.28
CA ASP A 137 12.13 27.51 9.69
C ASP A 137 13.46 27.02 10.24
N ALA A 138 13.46 26.15 11.27
CA ALA A 138 14.64 25.37 11.65
C ALA A 138 15.27 24.61 10.47
N ALA A 139 14.48 24.22 9.45
CA ALA A 139 15.02 23.60 8.24
C ALA A 139 15.86 24.55 7.35
N ARG A 140 15.83 25.86 7.61
CA ARG A 140 16.63 26.89 6.93
C ARG A 140 17.85 27.34 7.74
N THR A 141 18.07 26.79 8.93
CA THR A 141 19.22 27.10 9.79
C THR A 141 20.48 26.36 9.32
N GLU A 142 21.65 26.98 9.43
CA GLU A 142 22.92 26.43 8.95
C GLU A 142 22.85 25.93 7.49
N PRO A 143 22.51 26.79 6.51
CA PRO A 143 22.23 26.36 5.14
C PRO A 143 23.44 25.76 4.41
N TYR A 144 24.65 25.95 4.95
CA TYR A 144 25.90 25.43 4.40
C TYR A 144 26.41 24.16 5.11
N SER A 145 25.76 23.74 6.21
CA SER A 145 26.15 22.53 6.95
C SER A 145 25.45 21.28 6.39
N ASP A 146 26.25 20.32 5.94
CA ASP A 146 25.79 18.99 5.55
C ASP A 146 25.34 18.17 6.77
N TRP A 147 26.02 18.33 7.91
CA TRP A 147 25.66 17.65 9.15
C TRP A 147 24.29 18.13 9.65
N PHE A 148 24.07 19.45 9.71
CA PHE A 148 22.79 20.02 10.10
C PHE A 148 21.69 19.69 9.08
N THR A 149 22.02 19.64 7.79
CA THR A 149 21.10 19.14 6.74
C THR A 149 20.65 17.72 7.05
N GLY A 150 21.57 16.86 7.47
CA GLY A 150 21.24 15.57 8.04
C GLY A 150 20.32 15.73 9.27
N LEU A 151 20.73 16.47 10.28
CA LEU A 151 19.97 16.62 11.53
C LEU A 151 18.48 16.94 11.28
N VAL A 152 18.17 17.90 10.40
CA VAL A 152 16.78 18.23 10.04
C VAL A 152 16.16 17.25 9.04
N GLY A 153 16.95 16.64 8.17
CA GLY A 153 16.57 15.58 7.24
C GLY A 153 16.22 16.06 5.83
N ALA A 154 15.76 17.29 5.65
CA ALA A 154 15.48 17.88 4.34
C ALA A 154 15.59 19.41 4.37
N ARG A 155 15.98 20.00 3.22
CA ARG A 155 16.02 21.46 3.03
C ARG A 155 14.82 21.95 2.21
N PRO A 156 14.21 23.09 2.55
CA PRO A 156 13.11 23.62 1.75
C PRO A 156 13.58 24.07 0.36
N ALA A 157 12.73 23.92 -0.63
CA ALA A 157 12.92 24.50 -1.95
C ALA A 157 12.94 26.04 -1.86
N ALA A 158 13.70 26.67 -2.77
CA ALA A 158 13.87 28.14 -2.77
C ALA A 158 12.56 28.89 -3.07
N ASP A 159 11.69 28.29 -3.88
CA ASP A 159 10.40 28.81 -4.34
C ASP A 159 9.21 28.25 -3.56
N SER A 160 9.47 27.64 -2.40
CA SER A 160 8.44 27.12 -1.49
C SER A 160 7.42 28.21 -1.10
N PRO A 161 6.11 27.87 -1.00
CA PRO A 161 5.06 28.83 -0.65
C PRO A 161 5.27 29.49 0.72
N THR A 162 5.04 30.80 0.77
CA THR A 162 5.13 31.59 2.01
C THR A 162 3.77 32.01 2.57
N ALA A 163 2.71 31.88 1.76
CA ALA A 163 1.35 32.21 2.14
C ALA A 163 0.74 31.15 3.06
N VAL A 164 -0.05 31.60 4.04
CA VAL A 164 -0.82 30.71 4.90
C VAL A 164 -1.96 30.10 4.10
N GLN A 165 -2.04 28.77 4.08
CA GLN A 165 -3.05 28.01 3.36
C GLN A 165 -3.63 26.91 4.24
N ARG A 166 -4.94 26.66 4.10
CA ARG A 166 -5.56 25.49 4.73
C ARG A 166 -5.28 24.26 3.90
N ALA A 167 -4.73 23.22 4.51
CA ALA A 167 -4.50 21.92 3.88
C ALA A 167 -4.93 20.77 4.82
N THR A 168 -5.06 19.57 4.26
CA THR A 168 -5.24 18.33 5.01
C THR A 168 -3.87 17.69 5.28
N VAL A 169 -3.57 17.41 6.55
CA VAL A 169 -2.43 16.58 6.96
C VAL A 169 -2.92 15.14 7.18
N GLU A 170 -2.30 14.19 6.48
CA GLU A 170 -2.52 12.75 6.62
C GLU A 170 -1.65 12.21 7.75
N ILE A 171 -2.27 11.55 8.73
CA ILE A 171 -1.58 10.96 9.87
C ILE A 171 -1.47 9.44 9.67
N GLY A 172 -0.48 9.04 8.88
CA GLY A 172 -0.22 7.63 8.52
C GLY A 172 0.35 6.78 9.65
N ASP A 173 1.12 7.40 10.56
CA ASP A 173 1.63 6.75 11.75
C ASP A 173 0.65 6.87 12.92
N ARG A 174 0.11 5.72 13.34
CA ARG A 174 -0.85 5.60 14.45
C ARG A 174 -0.21 5.13 15.76
N GLN A 175 1.11 4.95 15.78
CA GLN A 175 1.90 4.41 16.89
C GLN A 175 2.74 5.48 17.58
N HIS A 176 3.38 6.39 16.83
CA HIS A 176 4.29 7.38 17.42
C HIS A 176 3.57 8.33 18.39
N PRO A 177 4.15 8.66 19.56
CA PRO A 177 3.53 9.53 20.56
C PRO A 177 3.06 10.89 20.02
N ALA A 178 3.76 11.43 19.01
CA ALA A 178 3.43 12.70 18.35
C ALA A 178 2.17 12.63 17.47
N THR A 179 1.69 11.45 17.08
CA THR A 179 0.64 11.32 16.06
C THR A 179 -0.51 10.41 16.45
N LYS A 180 -0.29 9.44 17.35
CA LYS A 180 -1.28 8.41 17.71
C LYS A 180 -2.65 8.94 18.14
N ASN A 181 -2.70 10.12 18.77
CA ASN A 181 -3.93 10.75 19.28
C ASN A 181 -4.55 11.77 18.31
N LEU A 182 -3.89 12.08 17.18
CA LEU A 182 -4.40 13.03 16.20
C LEU A 182 -5.48 12.38 15.31
N PRO A 183 -6.39 13.15 14.70
CA PRO A 183 -7.30 12.60 13.70
C PRO A 183 -6.53 12.00 12.51
N LEU A 184 -7.15 11.05 11.78
CA LEU A 184 -6.54 10.45 10.57
C LEU A 184 -6.22 11.50 9.50
N GLU A 185 -7.14 12.45 9.34
CA GLU A 185 -7.00 13.60 8.46
C GLU A 185 -7.21 14.89 9.28
N TRP A 186 -6.19 15.73 9.32
CA TRP A 186 -6.16 16.95 10.12
C TRP A 186 -6.18 18.18 9.22
N LYS A 187 -7.33 18.86 9.13
CA LYS A 187 -7.51 20.06 8.31
C LYS A 187 -7.12 21.32 9.08
N ARG A 188 -6.02 21.97 8.70
CA ARG A 188 -5.48 23.12 9.43
C ARG A 188 -4.84 24.17 8.52
N PRO A 189 -4.75 25.44 8.95
CA PRO A 189 -3.95 26.45 8.27
C PRO A 189 -2.48 26.38 8.71
N ASP A 190 -1.56 26.48 7.77
CA ASP A 190 -0.14 26.75 8.07
C ASP A 190 0.55 27.32 6.82
N LYS A 191 1.85 27.61 6.93
CA LYS A 191 2.74 27.77 5.77
C LYS A 191 3.37 26.41 5.47
N TRP A 192 3.15 25.89 4.28
CA TRP A 192 3.59 24.55 3.89
C TRP A 192 4.91 24.65 3.13
N LEU A 193 5.97 24.10 3.73
CA LEU A 193 7.29 24.04 3.11
C LEU A 193 7.32 22.93 2.08
N ASP A 194 7.81 23.24 0.88
CA ASP A 194 8.14 22.26 -0.13
C ASP A 194 9.61 21.87 0.03
N TRP A 195 9.96 20.61 -0.20
CA TRP A 195 11.32 20.09 -0.04
C TRP A 195 12.07 20.10 -1.36
N LYS A 196 13.33 20.54 -1.33
CA LYS A 196 14.25 20.39 -2.46
C LYS A 196 14.49 18.90 -2.77
N ASP A 197 14.78 18.15 -1.71
CA ASP A 197 14.97 16.70 -1.74
C ASP A 197 13.94 16.07 -0.80
N ASN A 198 13.08 15.19 -1.31
CA ASN A 198 12.05 14.53 -0.52
C ASN A 198 12.70 13.46 0.40
N PRO A 199 12.55 13.56 1.74
CA PRO A 199 13.22 12.66 2.68
C PRO A 199 12.55 11.28 2.83
N SER A 200 11.39 11.04 2.21
CA SER A 200 10.68 9.75 2.30
C SER A 200 11.58 8.57 1.89
N GLY A 201 11.65 7.56 2.77
CA GLY A 201 12.51 6.40 2.60
C GLY A 201 13.85 6.48 3.35
N ASP A 202 14.29 7.70 3.72
CA ASP A 202 15.51 7.93 4.51
C ASP A 202 15.20 8.34 5.96
N VAL A 203 13.96 8.73 6.22
CA VAL A 203 13.44 9.08 7.55
C VAL A 203 12.17 8.29 7.86
N HIS A 204 11.80 8.24 9.14
CA HIS A 204 10.47 7.76 9.50
C HIS A 204 9.42 8.86 9.40
N THR A 205 8.65 8.87 8.32
CA THR A 205 7.58 9.84 8.09
C THR A 205 6.38 9.52 8.96
N VAL A 206 6.00 10.44 9.85
CA VAL A 206 4.84 10.27 10.75
C VAL A 206 3.60 11.02 10.26
N ALA A 207 3.78 12.04 9.42
CA ALA A 207 2.70 12.82 8.83
C ALA A 207 3.08 13.37 7.44
N ARG A 208 2.08 13.48 6.55
CA ARG A 208 2.21 14.07 5.19
C ARG A 208 1.17 15.15 4.97
N VAL A 209 1.43 16.15 4.13
CA VAL A 209 0.40 17.13 3.73
C VAL A 209 -0.15 16.77 2.34
N ARG A 210 -1.46 16.85 2.16
CA ARG A 210 -2.13 16.49 0.91
C ARG A 210 -2.19 17.68 -0.04
N GLU A 211 -1.32 17.72 -1.03
CA GLU A 211 -1.21 18.84 -1.99
C GLU A 211 -2.49 19.15 -2.78
N LEU A 212 -3.35 18.16 -3.03
CA LEU A 212 -4.65 18.37 -3.69
C LEU A 212 -5.62 19.28 -2.90
N THR A 213 -5.28 19.66 -1.67
CA THR A 213 -6.14 20.47 -0.80
C THR A 213 -5.70 21.93 -0.68
N TYR A 214 -4.58 22.31 -1.30
CA TYR A 214 -4.06 23.68 -1.32
C TYR A 214 -3.29 23.97 -2.62
N THR A 215 -2.63 25.12 -2.73
CA THR A 215 -1.79 25.48 -3.89
C THR A 215 -0.30 25.40 -3.51
N PRO A 216 0.41 24.30 -3.83
CA PRO A 216 1.83 24.13 -3.48
C PRO A 216 2.79 24.96 -4.34
N GLY A 217 2.34 25.53 -5.46
CA GLY A 217 3.22 26.33 -6.32
C GLY A 217 4.15 25.47 -7.18
N LYS A 218 5.31 26.00 -7.55
CA LYS A 218 6.20 25.41 -8.57
C LYS A 218 7.10 24.30 -8.03
N SER A 219 7.39 24.31 -6.74
CA SER A 219 8.25 23.36 -6.04
C SER A 219 7.52 22.15 -5.44
N ALA A 220 6.24 21.97 -5.79
CA ALA A 220 5.38 20.90 -5.32
C ALA A 220 6.08 19.53 -5.29
N ASN A 221 6.01 18.83 -4.14
CA ASN A 221 6.54 17.48 -3.96
C ASN A 221 5.58 16.40 -4.51
N GLY A 222 4.32 16.75 -4.75
CA GLY A 222 3.28 15.87 -5.26
C GLY A 222 2.54 15.13 -4.13
N TRP A 223 2.17 13.87 -4.39
CA TRP A 223 1.39 13.09 -3.43
C TRP A 223 2.18 12.67 -2.19
N ASP A 224 3.50 12.52 -2.33
CA ASP A 224 4.40 12.17 -1.23
C ASP A 224 5.08 13.43 -0.71
N HIS A 225 4.39 14.12 0.20
CA HIS A 225 4.85 15.36 0.81
C HIS A 225 4.96 15.18 2.33
N PRO A 226 6.06 14.61 2.85
CA PRO A 226 6.29 14.48 4.29
C PRO A 226 6.28 15.86 4.96
N VAL A 227 5.62 16.00 6.10
CA VAL A 227 5.57 17.26 6.86
C VAL A 227 6.05 17.07 8.30
N SER A 228 6.15 15.84 8.78
CA SER A 228 6.81 15.54 10.06
C SER A 228 7.44 14.16 10.01
N TRP A 229 8.62 14.04 10.59
CA TRP A 229 9.37 12.79 10.61
C TRP A 229 10.29 12.70 11.82
N CYS A 230 10.75 11.49 12.10
CA CYS A 230 11.76 11.22 13.10
C CYS A 230 12.82 10.25 12.59
N ARG A 231 14.00 10.30 13.20
CA ARG A 231 15.08 9.33 12.96
C ARG A 231 16.07 9.30 14.13
N ASP A 232 16.68 8.15 14.34
CA ASP A 232 17.93 8.12 15.10
C ASP A 232 19.00 8.77 14.21
N TYR A 233 19.69 9.80 14.70
CA TYR A 233 20.71 10.52 13.94
C TYR A 233 21.91 10.78 14.82
N ASP A 234 23.07 10.33 14.35
CA ASP A 234 24.37 10.56 14.99
C ASP A 234 24.38 10.22 16.49
N GLY A 235 23.89 9.03 16.85
CA GLY A 235 23.74 8.59 18.25
C GLY A 235 22.50 9.12 19.00
N GLY A 236 21.95 10.26 18.56
CA GLY A 236 20.82 10.95 19.19
C GLY A 236 19.45 10.69 18.52
N ARG A 237 18.44 11.47 18.95
CA ARG A 237 17.05 11.41 18.48
C ARG A 237 16.67 12.71 17.80
N SER A 238 16.46 12.70 16.49
CA SER A 238 15.98 13.86 15.75
C SER A 238 14.50 13.72 15.40
N PHE A 239 13.71 14.72 15.76
CA PHE A 239 12.35 14.91 15.28
C PHE A 239 12.28 16.25 14.56
N TYR A 240 11.61 16.28 13.41
CA TYR A 240 11.36 17.51 12.69
C TYR A 240 9.88 17.62 12.32
N THR A 241 9.33 18.83 12.44
CA THR A 241 8.02 19.17 11.90
C THR A 241 8.10 20.45 11.06
N GLY A 242 7.64 20.38 9.82
CA GLY A 242 7.49 21.54 8.94
C GLY A 242 6.28 22.41 9.30
N MET A 243 5.48 22.00 10.29
CA MET A 243 4.37 22.78 10.83
C MET A 243 4.84 23.79 11.88
N GLY A 244 4.02 24.80 12.17
CA GLY A 244 4.36 25.87 13.12
C GLY A 244 4.81 27.17 12.45
N GLY A 245 4.51 27.37 11.17
CA GLY A 245 4.86 28.58 10.41
C GLY A 245 3.97 29.80 10.70
N THR A 246 3.05 29.67 11.66
CA THR A 246 2.22 30.77 12.16
C THR A 246 2.13 30.76 13.68
N ALA A 247 2.04 31.94 14.31
CA ALA A 247 1.83 32.04 15.75
C ALA A 247 0.51 31.35 16.20
N ALA A 248 -0.51 31.35 15.33
CA ALA A 248 -1.79 30.71 15.60
C ALA A 248 -1.69 29.18 15.70
N SER A 249 -0.75 28.54 14.97
CA SER A 249 -0.51 27.10 15.04
C SER A 249 -0.30 26.64 16.48
N PHE A 250 0.49 27.39 17.27
CA PHE A 250 0.84 27.08 18.66
C PHE A 250 -0.34 27.21 19.66
N ALA A 251 -1.43 27.86 19.26
CA ALA A 251 -2.66 27.90 20.06
C ALA A 251 -3.53 26.64 19.87
N GLU A 252 -3.38 25.93 18.75
CA GLU A 252 -4.14 24.72 18.43
C GLU A 252 -3.84 23.59 19.42
N THR A 253 -4.90 22.93 19.91
CA THR A 253 -4.76 21.78 20.83
C THR A 253 -4.00 20.63 20.17
N ASP A 254 -4.44 20.22 18.98
CA ASP A 254 -3.85 19.11 18.23
C ASP A 254 -2.37 19.35 17.91
N PHE A 255 -1.98 20.58 17.54
CA PHE A 255 -0.57 20.89 17.31
C PHE A 255 0.28 20.85 18.59
N ARG A 256 -0.25 21.32 19.73
CA ARG A 256 0.45 21.16 21.02
C ARG A 256 0.56 19.71 21.45
N ASP A 257 -0.42 18.88 21.15
CA ASP A 257 -0.36 17.43 21.42
C ASP A 257 0.68 16.75 20.51
N HIS A 258 0.80 17.18 19.25
CA HIS A 258 1.87 16.76 18.35
C HIS A 258 3.26 17.10 18.90
N LEU A 259 3.48 18.36 19.28
CA LEU A 259 4.74 18.81 19.89
C LEU A 259 5.02 18.10 21.22
N ARG A 260 4.00 17.85 22.04
CA ARG A 260 4.15 17.08 23.29
C ARG A 260 4.70 15.69 23.02
N GLY A 261 4.14 14.97 22.04
CA GLY A 261 4.61 13.64 21.71
C GLY A 261 6.01 13.63 21.10
N ALA A 262 6.36 14.63 20.28
CA ALA A 262 7.71 14.81 19.76
C ALA A 262 8.73 15.08 20.88
N LEU A 263 8.40 15.96 21.83
CA LEU A 263 9.22 16.28 23.00
C LEU A 263 9.34 15.09 23.96
N ALA A 264 8.28 14.33 24.15
CA ALA A 264 8.31 13.12 24.97
C ALA A 264 9.27 12.08 24.37
N TRP A 265 9.28 11.91 23.05
CA TRP A 265 10.20 10.98 22.41
C TRP A 265 11.65 11.50 22.39
N THR A 266 11.89 12.73 21.94
CA THR A 266 13.25 13.32 21.89
C THR A 266 13.89 13.38 23.27
N SER A 267 13.11 13.70 24.32
CA SER A 267 13.59 13.75 25.71
C SER A 267 13.67 12.37 26.40
N ARG A 268 13.42 11.27 25.68
CA ARG A 268 13.44 9.88 26.19
C ARG A 268 12.43 9.55 27.30
N ILE A 269 11.39 10.39 27.45
CA ILE A 269 10.21 10.12 28.30
C ILE A 269 9.43 8.93 27.71
N SER A 270 9.32 8.87 26.38
CA SER A 270 8.64 7.80 25.67
C SER A 270 9.53 7.08 24.65
N GLN A 271 9.15 5.85 24.35
CA GLN A 271 9.68 5.04 23.25
C GLN A 271 8.83 5.22 22.00
N ALA A 272 9.46 5.18 20.83
CA ALA A 272 8.81 5.12 19.52
C ALA A 272 9.75 4.47 18.50
N ASP A 273 9.17 3.90 17.45
CA ASP A 273 9.92 3.37 16.32
C ASP A 273 10.08 4.49 15.30
N CYS A 274 11.33 4.84 14.96
CA CYS A 274 11.66 5.85 13.97
C CYS A 274 12.46 5.25 12.81
N LYS A 275 12.17 3.99 12.48
CA LYS A 275 12.89 3.19 11.48
C LYS A 275 11.97 2.47 10.49
N ALA A 276 10.67 2.44 10.78
CA ALA A 276 9.72 1.61 10.05
C ALA A 276 9.55 1.96 8.56
N THR A 277 9.68 3.24 8.17
CA THR A 277 9.58 3.67 6.76
C THR A 277 10.95 4.01 6.15
N ILE A 278 12.04 3.53 6.75
CA ILE A 278 13.38 3.68 6.18
C ILE A 278 13.68 2.46 5.31
N ASP A 279 13.91 2.67 4.02
CA ASP A 279 13.98 1.61 3.02
C ASP A 279 15.15 0.65 3.28
N SER A 280 16.29 1.17 3.70
CA SER A 280 17.50 0.38 3.97
C SER A 280 17.35 -0.60 5.14
N ASN A 281 16.27 -0.49 5.92
CA ASN A 281 15.95 -1.44 6.98
C ASN A 281 15.22 -2.69 6.48
N TYR A 282 15.02 -2.84 5.17
CA TYR A 282 14.38 -4.01 4.59
C TYR A 282 15.33 -4.76 3.66
N THR A 283 15.13 -6.07 3.57
CA THR A 283 15.88 -6.93 2.65
C THR A 283 14.92 -7.85 1.93
N ALA A 284 15.00 -7.88 0.60
CA ALA A 284 14.28 -8.80 -0.26
C ALA A 284 15.23 -9.86 -0.81
N GLU A 285 14.97 -11.13 -0.50
CA GLU A 285 15.82 -12.26 -0.87
C GLU A 285 15.05 -13.23 -1.78
N ARG A 286 15.68 -13.63 -2.91
CA ARG A 286 15.17 -14.71 -3.75
C ARG A 286 15.40 -16.05 -3.05
N LEU A 287 14.36 -16.85 -2.92
CA LEU A 287 14.40 -18.14 -2.22
C LEU A 287 14.54 -19.34 -3.15
N THR A 288 13.98 -19.26 -4.36
CA THR A 288 13.99 -20.37 -5.32
C THR A 288 15.17 -20.27 -6.27
N GLN A 289 15.67 -21.42 -6.71
CA GLN A 289 16.59 -21.46 -7.84
C GLN A 289 15.86 -21.11 -9.15
N PRO A 290 16.56 -20.60 -10.18
CA PRO A 290 15.99 -20.41 -11.50
C PRO A 290 15.45 -21.72 -12.09
N ASN A 291 14.24 -21.68 -12.67
CA ASN A 291 13.75 -22.76 -13.53
C ASN A 291 14.78 -23.05 -14.63
N GLN A 292 14.95 -24.33 -14.96
CA GLN A 292 15.75 -24.79 -16.10
C GLN A 292 14.81 -25.27 -17.21
N PRO A 293 15.23 -25.23 -18.50
CA PRO A 293 14.41 -25.77 -19.58
C PRO A 293 13.99 -27.23 -19.31
N GLY A 294 12.68 -27.52 -19.42
CA GLY A 294 12.07 -28.81 -19.12
C GLY A 294 11.93 -29.13 -17.62
N GLN A 295 12.32 -28.22 -16.71
CA GLN A 295 12.28 -28.42 -15.26
C GLN A 295 11.60 -27.24 -14.55
N ASN A 296 10.37 -27.51 -14.09
CA ASN A 296 9.51 -26.56 -13.35
C ASN A 296 9.38 -26.93 -11.86
N ASP A 297 10.29 -27.74 -11.32
CA ASP A 297 10.25 -28.25 -9.95
C ASP A 297 10.66 -27.21 -8.88
N GLN A 298 11.13 -26.03 -9.29
CA GLN A 298 11.47 -24.94 -8.39
C GLN A 298 10.32 -23.96 -8.16
N ILE A 299 9.72 -23.43 -9.23
CA ILE A 299 8.64 -22.43 -9.11
C ILE A 299 7.51 -22.59 -10.13
N GLY A 300 7.74 -23.31 -11.24
CA GLY A 300 6.76 -23.44 -12.32
C GLY A 300 6.35 -22.08 -12.89
N GLU A 301 5.12 -21.99 -13.40
CA GLU A 301 4.48 -20.72 -13.78
C GLU A 301 3.72 -20.15 -12.57
N PRO A 302 4.31 -19.26 -11.76
CA PRO A 302 3.83 -18.98 -10.41
C PRO A 302 2.43 -18.35 -10.43
N HIS A 303 1.54 -18.75 -9.52
CA HIS A 303 0.21 -18.13 -9.42
C HIS A 303 -0.19 -17.80 -7.98
N GLY A 304 -0.64 -18.78 -7.19
CA GLY A 304 -1.04 -18.57 -5.80
C GLY A 304 0.00 -19.03 -4.79
N LEU A 305 0.00 -18.42 -3.60
CA LEU A 305 0.78 -18.87 -2.44
C LEU A 305 -0.02 -18.80 -1.12
N VAL A 306 0.35 -19.66 -0.18
CA VAL A 306 -0.18 -19.70 1.18
C VAL A 306 0.91 -20.11 2.18
N THR A 307 0.87 -19.54 3.39
CA THR A 307 1.84 -19.85 4.46
C THR A 307 1.20 -20.70 5.54
N ALA A 308 1.82 -21.80 5.92
CA ALA A 308 1.39 -22.63 7.04
C ALA A 308 1.80 -22.02 8.39
N LYS A 309 1.09 -22.41 9.46
CA LYS A 309 1.39 -21.99 10.85
C LYS A 309 2.79 -22.41 11.32
N ASP A 310 3.35 -23.47 10.74
CA ASP A 310 4.71 -23.96 11.02
C ASP A 310 5.81 -23.22 10.21
N GLY A 311 5.42 -22.23 9.39
CA GLY A 311 6.33 -21.42 8.58
C GLY A 311 6.59 -21.96 7.18
N ARG A 312 6.17 -23.19 6.83
CA ARG A 312 6.28 -23.68 5.44
C ARG A 312 5.45 -22.84 4.49
N VAL A 313 5.92 -22.67 3.26
CA VAL A 313 5.24 -21.89 2.23
C VAL A 313 4.86 -22.79 1.09
N PHE A 314 3.57 -22.85 0.77
CA PHE A 314 3.02 -23.60 -0.34
C PHE A 314 2.71 -22.64 -1.47
N TYR A 315 3.02 -23.02 -2.70
CA TYR A 315 2.69 -22.22 -3.87
C TYR A 315 2.47 -23.11 -5.08
N ILE A 316 1.83 -22.53 -6.10
CA ILE A 316 1.37 -23.27 -7.27
C ILE A 316 1.94 -22.72 -8.58
N GLY A 317 2.19 -23.65 -9.50
CA GLY A 317 2.38 -23.40 -10.92
C GLY A 317 1.07 -23.54 -11.68
N ARG A 318 0.66 -22.54 -12.47
CA ARG A 318 -0.64 -22.51 -13.18
C ARG A 318 -0.78 -23.62 -14.21
N GLY A 319 0.30 -23.97 -14.90
CA GLY A 319 0.34 -25.12 -15.81
C GLY A 319 0.91 -24.83 -17.20
N GLY A 320 1.24 -23.57 -17.50
CA GLY A 320 2.11 -23.21 -18.61
C GLY A 320 3.52 -23.76 -18.40
N ALA A 321 4.14 -24.14 -19.50
CA ALA A 321 5.49 -24.67 -19.51
C ALA A 321 6.49 -23.59 -19.95
N ASP A 322 7.78 -23.89 -19.83
CA ASP A 322 8.82 -23.01 -20.36
C ASP A 322 8.79 -22.98 -21.90
N SER A 323 9.49 -22.01 -22.49
CA SER A 323 9.48 -21.75 -23.93
C SER A 323 9.97 -22.92 -24.81
N SER A 324 10.61 -23.94 -24.25
CA SER A 324 11.03 -25.14 -25.00
C SER A 324 9.91 -26.16 -25.20
N ALA A 325 8.84 -26.09 -24.40
CA ALA A 325 7.72 -27.02 -24.49
C ALA A 325 6.71 -26.57 -25.57
N PRO A 326 6.17 -27.49 -26.39
CA PRO A 326 5.19 -27.15 -27.40
C PRO A 326 3.86 -26.72 -26.79
N VAL A 327 3.25 -25.71 -27.41
CA VAL A 327 1.88 -25.28 -27.11
C VAL A 327 0.94 -25.87 -28.15
N VAL A 328 -0.07 -26.63 -27.69
CA VAL A 328 -1.08 -27.22 -28.57
C VAL A 328 -2.31 -26.31 -28.60
N THR A 329 -2.59 -25.69 -29.75
CA THR A 329 -3.71 -24.75 -29.96
C THR A 329 -4.84 -25.30 -30.84
N ASP A 330 -4.64 -26.45 -31.49
CA ASP A 330 -5.64 -27.10 -32.33
C ASP A 330 -6.72 -27.80 -31.50
N TRP A 331 -7.97 -27.34 -31.60
CA TRP A 331 -9.14 -27.92 -30.94
C TRP A 331 -9.45 -29.37 -31.35
N SER A 332 -8.94 -29.84 -32.50
CA SER A 332 -9.08 -31.23 -32.93
C SER A 332 -8.19 -32.20 -32.13
N SER A 333 -7.09 -31.68 -31.56
CA SER A 333 -6.16 -32.45 -30.74
C SER A 333 -6.77 -32.81 -29.39
N PRO A 334 -6.57 -34.04 -28.89
CA PRO A 334 -6.95 -34.38 -27.51
C PRO A 334 -6.10 -33.64 -26.48
N ASP A 335 -4.89 -33.20 -26.82
CA ASP A 335 -3.97 -32.53 -25.89
C ASP A 335 -4.05 -30.99 -25.93
N ILE A 336 -5.07 -30.43 -26.59
CA ILE A 336 -5.35 -28.98 -26.62
C ILE A 336 -5.29 -28.37 -25.21
N GLY A 337 -4.43 -27.37 -25.03
CA GLY A 337 -4.27 -26.62 -23.78
C GLY A 337 -3.76 -27.43 -22.57
N LYS A 338 -3.31 -28.68 -22.76
CA LYS A 338 -2.91 -29.55 -21.65
C LYS A 338 -1.62 -29.07 -20.98
N GLY A 339 -1.71 -28.81 -19.69
CA GLY A 339 -0.61 -28.35 -18.83
C GLY A 339 -0.50 -29.12 -17.53
N ASN A 340 0.60 -28.90 -16.80
CA ASN A 340 0.85 -29.50 -15.50
C ASN A 340 0.72 -28.45 -14.39
N GLY A 341 -0.41 -28.44 -13.69
CA GLY A 341 -0.58 -27.61 -12.50
C GLY A 341 0.26 -28.16 -11.36
N GLU A 342 1.28 -27.43 -10.92
CA GLU A 342 2.29 -27.93 -9.98
C GLU A 342 2.06 -27.36 -8.58
N ILE A 343 2.30 -28.16 -7.55
CA ILE A 343 2.22 -27.75 -6.15
C ILE A 343 3.60 -27.92 -5.54
N HIS A 344 4.13 -26.86 -4.95
CA HIS A 344 5.46 -26.83 -4.35
C HIS A 344 5.41 -26.43 -2.88
N VAL A 345 6.42 -26.83 -2.12
CA VAL A 345 6.62 -26.45 -0.73
C VAL A 345 8.03 -25.94 -0.55
N TYR A 346 8.16 -24.70 -0.06
CA TYR A 346 9.41 -24.17 0.47
C TYR A 346 9.43 -24.35 1.99
N ASP A 347 10.50 -24.96 2.48
CA ASP A 347 10.76 -25.12 3.91
C ASP A 347 11.85 -24.13 4.36
N PRO A 348 11.53 -23.10 5.16
CA PRO A 348 12.51 -22.14 5.65
C PRO A 348 13.60 -22.74 6.54
N ALA A 349 13.33 -23.86 7.21
CA ALA A 349 14.30 -24.51 8.10
C ALA A 349 15.43 -25.16 7.29
N THR A 350 15.09 -25.85 6.20
CA THR A 350 16.07 -26.50 5.32
C THR A 350 16.50 -25.63 4.13
N LYS A 351 15.78 -24.54 3.87
CA LYS A 351 15.91 -23.66 2.70
C LYS A 351 15.77 -24.41 1.36
N LYS A 352 14.95 -25.47 1.33
CA LYS A 352 14.74 -26.30 0.15
C LYS A 352 13.32 -26.19 -0.37
N VAL A 353 13.19 -26.32 -1.68
CA VAL A 353 11.92 -26.52 -2.38
C VAL A 353 11.71 -28.01 -2.63
N SER A 354 10.48 -28.49 -2.44
CA SER A 354 10.04 -29.80 -2.88
C SER A 354 8.76 -29.70 -3.71
N LEU A 355 8.65 -30.55 -4.73
CA LEU A 355 7.41 -30.70 -5.49
C LEU A 355 6.46 -31.62 -4.71
N ALA A 356 5.34 -31.10 -4.22
CA ALA A 356 4.33 -31.86 -3.48
C ALA A 356 3.42 -32.69 -4.39
N GLY A 357 3.08 -32.20 -5.59
CA GLY A 357 2.17 -32.87 -6.51
C GLY A 357 2.04 -32.18 -7.86
N LYS A 358 1.38 -32.86 -8.82
CA LYS A 358 1.02 -32.32 -10.13
C LYS A 358 -0.39 -32.74 -10.54
N LEU A 359 -1.16 -31.82 -11.11
CA LEU A 359 -2.49 -32.03 -11.68
C LEU A 359 -2.49 -31.80 -13.19
N SER A 360 -3.23 -32.61 -13.94
CA SER A 360 -3.45 -32.36 -15.37
C SER A 360 -4.51 -31.28 -15.56
N VAL A 361 -4.12 -30.09 -16.03
CA VAL A 361 -4.98 -28.91 -16.13
C VAL A 361 -5.12 -28.41 -17.55
N PHE A 362 -6.22 -27.73 -17.86
CA PHE A 362 -6.34 -26.93 -19.08
C PHE A 362 -5.76 -25.55 -18.80
N GLY A 363 -4.52 -25.29 -19.24
CA GLY A 363 -3.82 -24.04 -18.96
C GLY A 363 -2.62 -23.71 -19.85
N ASN A 364 -2.15 -24.66 -20.67
CA ASN A 364 -0.99 -24.46 -21.56
C ASN A 364 -1.42 -24.26 -23.02
N LYS A 365 -2.09 -23.14 -23.30
CA LYS A 365 -2.48 -22.71 -24.67
C LYS A 365 -1.65 -21.51 -25.17
N GLY A 366 -0.61 -21.13 -24.40
CA GLY A 366 0.28 -20.02 -24.72
C GLY A 366 -0.37 -18.64 -24.61
N GLY A 367 0.39 -17.61 -24.99
CA GLY A 367 -0.11 -16.25 -25.13
C GLY A 367 -0.67 -15.94 -26.52
N GLY A 368 -1.04 -14.68 -26.75
CA GLY A 368 -1.58 -14.19 -28.03
C GLY A 368 -2.93 -13.48 -27.88
N ASP A 369 -3.67 -13.39 -28.99
CA ASP A 369 -5.01 -12.80 -29.02
C ASP A 369 -6.00 -13.58 -28.15
N GLU A 370 -7.13 -12.96 -27.78
CA GLU A 370 -8.10 -13.54 -26.83
C GLU A 370 -8.66 -14.91 -27.23
N LEU A 371 -8.78 -15.20 -28.53
CA LEU A 371 -9.24 -16.52 -29.01
C LEU A 371 -8.14 -17.60 -28.96
N VAL A 372 -6.89 -17.19 -28.75
CA VAL A 372 -5.69 -18.06 -28.72
C VAL A 372 -5.22 -18.28 -27.29
N LYS A 373 -5.04 -17.25 -26.48
CA LYS A 373 -4.53 -17.38 -25.11
C LYS A 373 -5.52 -18.07 -24.14
N VAL A 374 -5.03 -18.50 -22.99
CA VAL A 374 -5.86 -19.08 -21.91
C VAL A 374 -5.31 -18.71 -20.53
N GLU A 375 -6.19 -18.29 -19.62
CA GLU A 375 -5.86 -18.01 -18.21
C GLU A 375 -6.24 -19.14 -17.25
N GLU A 376 -6.97 -20.15 -17.73
CA GLU A 376 -7.32 -21.35 -16.95
C GLU A 376 -6.07 -22.11 -16.48
N GLY A 377 -6.21 -22.99 -15.50
CA GLY A 377 -5.10 -23.80 -14.99
C GLY A 377 -5.32 -24.16 -13.53
N LEU A 378 -4.23 -24.28 -12.77
CA LEU A 378 -4.25 -24.30 -11.30
C LEU A 378 -4.11 -22.87 -10.78
N LEU A 379 -5.15 -22.34 -10.14
CA LEU A 379 -5.30 -20.90 -9.93
C LEU A 379 -5.30 -20.47 -8.47
N GLY A 380 -5.86 -21.30 -7.59
CA GLY A 380 -5.95 -21.02 -6.16
C GLY A 380 -5.39 -22.16 -5.33
N ILE A 381 -4.74 -21.82 -4.22
CA ILE A 381 -4.34 -22.72 -3.15
C ILE A 381 -4.68 -22.08 -1.80
N GLU A 382 -5.19 -22.88 -0.87
CA GLU A 382 -5.34 -22.47 0.52
C GLU A 382 -5.23 -23.71 1.42
N LEU A 383 -4.70 -23.53 2.63
CA LEU A 383 -4.59 -24.59 3.63
C LEU A 383 -5.79 -24.54 4.55
N ASP A 384 -6.30 -25.68 4.96
CA ASP A 384 -7.34 -25.74 5.98
C ASP A 384 -6.90 -25.01 7.27
N PRO A 385 -7.79 -24.33 8.02
CA PRO A 385 -7.43 -23.72 9.30
C PRO A 385 -6.78 -24.70 10.29
N ASP A 386 -7.12 -25.99 10.19
CA ASP A 386 -6.59 -27.11 10.95
C ASP A 386 -5.55 -27.94 10.17
N PHE A 387 -4.92 -27.37 9.14
CA PHE A 387 -3.92 -28.04 8.28
C PHE A 387 -2.84 -28.81 9.05
N ALA A 388 -2.40 -28.30 10.20
CA ALA A 388 -1.38 -28.97 11.02
C ALA A 388 -1.81 -30.35 11.54
N THR A 389 -3.12 -30.63 11.62
CA THR A 389 -3.68 -31.88 12.12
C THR A 389 -4.29 -32.72 10.98
N ASN A 390 -5.03 -32.10 10.05
CA ASN A 390 -5.75 -32.83 9.00
C ASN A 390 -4.98 -32.92 7.66
N GLY A 391 -3.96 -32.08 7.45
CA GLY A 391 -3.21 -32.00 6.20
C GLY A 391 -4.04 -31.54 5.01
N TRP A 392 -5.20 -30.93 5.19
CA TRP A 392 -6.10 -30.61 4.07
C TRP A 392 -5.65 -29.37 3.29
N VAL A 393 -5.60 -29.53 1.96
CA VAL A 393 -5.23 -28.50 1.00
C VAL A 393 -6.37 -28.33 0.01
N TYR A 394 -6.82 -27.10 -0.19
CA TYR A 394 -7.86 -26.74 -1.14
C TYR A 394 -7.24 -26.14 -2.40
N LEU A 395 -7.67 -26.60 -3.56
CA LEU A 395 -7.17 -26.17 -4.87
C LEU A 395 -8.34 -25.75 -5.75
N HIS A 396 -8.23 -24.56 -6.36
CA HIS A 396 -9.13 -24.09 -7.41
C HIS A 396 -8.45 -24.24 -8.77
N TYR A 397 -9.03 -25.08 -9.65
CA TYR A 397 -8.42 -25.38 -10.94
C TYR A 397 -9.41 -25.84 -12.01
N THR A 398 -8.92 -25.90 -13.25
CA THR A 398 -9.66 -26.35 -14.44
C THR A 398 -9.08 -27.67 -14.94
N PRO A 399 -9.69 -28.84 -14.63
CA PRO A 399 -9.17 -30.14 -15.02
C PRO A 399 -9.22 -30.32 -16.54
N HIS A 400 -8.11 -30.73 -17.14
CA HIS A 400 -8.04 -30.95 -18.60
C HIS A 400 -9.03 -32.03 -19.06
N ALA A 401 -9.24 -33.07 -18.26
CA ALA A 401 -10.12 -34.18 -18.58
C ALA A 401 -11.61 -33.79 -18.67
N LYS A 402 -12.01 -32.59 -18.21
CA LYS A 402 -13.39 -32.11 -18.19
C LYS A 402 -13.69 -31.03 -19.22
N ILE A 403 -12.86 -30.90 -20.26
CA ILE A 403 -13.14 -29.98 -21.37
C ILE A 403 -14.08 -30.61 -22.41
N ASP A 404 -15.02 -29.83 -22.91
CA ASP A 404 -15.78 -30.10 -24.12
C ASP A 404 -15.11 -29.34 -25.27
N ARG A 405 -14.36 -30.05 -26.11
CA ARG A 405 -13.62 -29.45 -27.24
C ARG A 405 -14.54 -28.95 -28.36
N ASP A 406 -15.72 -29.54 -28.49
CA ASP A 406 -16.66 -29.20 -29.56
C ASP A 406 -17.39 -27.89 -29.23
N LYS A 407 -17.95 -27.80 -28.02
CA LYS A 407 -18.59 -26.59 -27.49
C LYS A 407 -17.60 -25.56 -26.97
N ARG A 408 -16.33 -25.94 -26.79
CA ARG A 408 -15.28 -25.12 -26.16
C ARG A 408 -15.74 -24.62 -24.80
N MET A 409 -16.15 -25.57 -23.96
CA MET A 409 -16.54 -25.36 -22.58
C MET A 409 -15.61 -26.15 -21.65
N ALA A 410 -15.47 -25.71 -20.41
CA ALA A 410 -14.78 -26.44 -19.36
C ALA A 410 -15.54 -26.35 -18.04
N VAL A 411 -14.99 -27.02 -17.03
CA VAL A 411 -15.47 -26.95 -15.65
C VAL A 411 -14.34 -26.41 -14.80
N ARG A 412 -14.61 -25.32 -14.06
CA ARG A 412 -13.78 -24.92 -12.92
C ARG A 412 -14.28 -25.65 -11.69
N GLN A 413 -13.36 -26.03 -10.80
CA GLN A 413 -13.72 -26.68 -9.56
C GLN A 413 -12.81 -26.28 -8.41
N VAL A 414 -13.37 -26.40 -7.20
CA VAL A 414 -12.64 -26.36 -5.94
C VAL A 414 -12.63 -27.78 -5.39
N SER A 415 -11.44 -28.33 -5.22
CA SER A 415 -11.24 -29.67 -4.63
C SER A 415 -10.37 -29.59 -3.39
N ARG A 416 -10.62 -30.50 -2.45
CA ARG A 416 -9.78 -30.74 -1.29
C ARG A 416 -8.96 -32.00 -1.49
N PHE A 417 -7.71 -31.97 -1.05
CA PHE A 417 -6.77 -33.09 -1.02
C PHE A 417 -6.13 -33.20 0.36
N THR A 418 -5.53 -34.35 0.66
CA THR A 418 -4.76 -34.59 1.88
C THR A 418 -3.27 -34.54 1.58
N PHE A 419 -2.53 -33.76 2.37
CA PHE A 419 -1.09 -33.65 2.35
C PHE A 419 -0.46 -34.52 3.43
N ASP A 420 0.49 -35.35 3.04
CA ASP A 420 1.27 -36.18 3.95
C ASP A 420 2.48 -35.38 4.46
N HIS A 421 2.43 -35.00 5.74
CA HIS A 421 3.48 -34.26 6.43
C HIS A 421 4.81 -35.02 6.52
N THR A 422 4.80 -36.35 6.40
CA THR A 422 6.01 -37.17 6.51
C THR A 422 6.78 -37.22 5.20
N THR A 423 6.07 -37.31 4.07
CA THR A 423 6.67 -37.39 2.73
C THR A 423 6.75 -36.04 2.03
N ASN A 424 6.08 -35.01 2.56
CA ASN A 424 5.84 -33.73 1.90
C ASN A 424 5.18 -33.87 0.53
N LYS A 425 4.20 -34.77 0.41
CA LYS A 425 3.47 -35.04 -0.85
C LYS A 425 1.97 -34.89 -0.67
N LEU A 426 1.31 -34.49 -1.75
CA LEU A 426 -0.14 -34.50 -1.83
C LEU A 426 -0.61 -35.89 -2.29
N ASP A 427 -1.54 -36.51 -1.55
CA ASP A 427 -2.22 -37.72 -2.01
C ASP A 427 -3.28 -37.33 -3.04
N LEU A 428 -2.97 -37.49 -4.32
CA LEU A 428 -3.88 -37.14 -5.41
C LEU A 428 -5.13 -38.03 -5.46
N ALA A 429 -5.10 -39.23 -4.86
CA ALA A 429 -6.25 -40.11 -4.80
C ALA A 429 -7.28 -39.69 -3.73
N SER A 430 -6.89 -38.79 -2.82
CA SER A 430 -7.75 -38.27 -1.75
C SER A 430 -8.72 -37.17 -2.18
N GLU A 431 -8.78 -36.85 -3.48
CA GLU A 431 -9.56 -35.73 -4.02
C GLU A 431 -11.03 -35.81 -3.57
N LYS A 432 -11.52 -34.70 -3.02
CA LYS A 432 -12.95 -34.43 -2.85
C LYS A 432 -13.32 -33.15 -3.59
N VAL A 433 -14.24 -33.24 -4.55
CA VAL A 433 -14.73 -32.06 -5.30
C VAL A 433 -15.85 -31.41 -4.52
N LEU A 434 -15.62 -30.20 -3.99
CA LEU A 434 -16.60 -29.46 -3.18
C LEU A 434 -17.61 -28.73 -4.06
N LEU A 435 -17.10 -27.96 -5.02
CA LEU A 435 -17.90 -27.06 -5.85
C LEU A 435 -17.35 -27.05 -7.26
N ASN A 436 -18.23 -27.00 -8.27
CA ASN A 436 -17.84 -26.85 -9.66
C ASN A 436 -18.88 -26.07 -10.47
N TRP A 437 -18.45 -25.46 -11.57
CA TRP A 437 -19.33 -24.70 -12.47
C TRP A 437 -18.77 -24.64 -13.90
N PRO A 438 -19.64 -24.46 -14.90
CA PRO A 438 -19.23 -24.37 -16.29
C PRO A 438 -18.63 -23.00 -16.64
N VAL A 439 -17.67 -23.02 -17.56
CA VAL A 439 -17.03 -21.83 -18.15
C VAL A 439 -16.85 -22.01 -19.65
N GLN A 440 -16.92 -20.93 -20.42
CA GLN A 440 -16.54 -20.95 -21.83
C GLN A 440 -15.01 -20.82 -21.94
N ILE A 441 -14.41 -21.62 -22.82
CA ILE A 441 -12.97 -21.61 -23.11
C ILE A 441 -12.71 -21.33 -24.60
N HIS A 442 -13.71 -20.80 -25.32
CA HIS A 442 -13.55 -20.34 -26.70
C HIS A 442 -12.70 -19.08 -26.76
N SER A 443 -13.02 -18.12 -25.89
CA SER A 443 -12.30 -16.87 -25.68
C SER A 443 -11.75 -16.82 -24.27
N CYS A 444 -10.53 -16.31 -24.14
CA CYS A 444 -10.06 -15.68 -22.91
C CYS A 444 -11.01 -14.52 -22.54
N CYS A 445 -11.16 -14.09 -21.29
CA CYS A 445 -10.20 -14.11 -20.21
C CYS A 445 -10.88 -14.17 -18.83
N HIS A 446 -10.13 -13.90 -17.78
CA HIS A 446 -10.58 -13.68 -16.40
C HIS A 446 -10.96 -14.97 -15.70
N ALA A 447 -9.94 -15.65 -15.18
CA ALA A 447 -10.13 -16.86 -14.42
C ALA A 447 -10.41 -16.62 -12.92
N GLY A 448 -9.97 -15.48 -12.37
CA GLY A 448 -9.94 -15.28 -10.92
C GLY A 448 -8.87 -16.16 -10.29
N GLY A 449 -9.18 -16.78 -9.15
CA GLY A 449 -8.26 -17.74 -8.50
C GLY A 449 -8.04 -17.52 -7.01
N GLY A 450 -8.34 -16.33 -6.50
CA GLY A 450 -8.09 -16.00 -5.10
C GLY A 450 -8.91 -16.87 -4.14
N MET A 451 -8.28 -17.35 -3.07
CA MET A 451 -8.96 -18.03 -1.96
C MET A 451 -8.48 -17.46 -0.62
N ALA A 452 -9.33 -17.52 0.40
CA ALA A 452 -9.02 -17.10 1.77
C ALA A 452 -10.05 -17.67 2.77
N TRP A 453 -9.64 -17.80 4.03
CA TRP A 453 -10.53 -18.18 5.13
C TRP A 453 -10.89 -16.99 6.02
N ASP A 454 -12.14 -16.91 6.47
CA ASP A 454 -12.50 -16.06 7.60
C ASP A 454 -12.28 -16.75 8.95
N SER A 455 -12.50 -16.01 10.04
CA SER A 455 -12.33 -16.51 11.41
C SER A 455 -13.33 -17.61 11.80
N LYS A 456 -14.36 -17.85 10.99
CA LYS A 456 -15.46 -18.80 11.24
C LYS A 456 -15.33 -20.08 10.42
N GLY A 457 -14.21 -20.25 9.71
CA GLY A 457 -13.98 -21.42 8.86
C GLY A 457 -14.83 -21.39 7.58
N ASN A 458 -15.22 -20.21 7.07
CA ASN A 458 -15.79 -20.13 5.73
C ASN A 458 -14.69 -19.88 4.71
N LEU A 459 -14.75 -20.62 3.61
CA LEU A 459 -13.85 -20.47 2.47
C LEU A 459 -14.44 -19.49 1.46
N TYR A 460 -13.67 -18.46 1.14
CA TYR A 460 -13.95 -17.52 0.07
C TYR A 460 -13.25 -17.97 -1.21
N VAL A 461 -13.97 -17.91 -2.34
CA VAL A 461 -13.45 -18.33 -3.65
C VAL A 461 -13.77 -17.27 -4.69
N ALA A 462 -12.75 -16.63 -5.23
CA ALA A 462 -12.88 -15.59 -6.24
C ALA A 462 -12.87 -16.17 -7.66
N THR A 463 -13.88 -15.82 -8.45
CA THR A 463 -14.08 -16.31 -9.81
C THR A 463 -14.15 -15.15 -10.79
N GLY A 464 -13.41 -15.24 -11.89
CA GLY A 464 -13.50 -14.24 -12.95
C GLY A 464 -14.76 -14.41 -13.81
N ASP A 465 -15.15 -13.33 -14.48
CA ASP A 465 -16.40 -13.24 -15.26
C ASP A 465 -16.40 -14.06 -16.55
N ASN A 466 -15.23 -14.55 -16.97
CA ASN A 466 -15.05 -15.38 -18.14
C ASN A 466 -15.57 -14.72 -19.43
N ASN A 467 -15.34 -13.41 -19.56
CA ASN A 467 -15.94 -12.56 -20.60
C ASN A 467 -14.96 -11.55 -21.21
N SER A 468 -15.19 -11.14 -22.46
CA SER A 468 -14.37 -10.17 -23.18
C SER A 468 -15.06 -8.81 -23.29
N SER A 469 -14.29 -7.74 -23.07
CA SER A 469 -14.65 -6.36 -23.40
C SER A 469 -14.18 -5.93 -24.80
N GLY A 470 -13.41 -6.77 -25.50
CA GLY A 470 -12.89 -6.46 -26.84
C GLY A 470 -13.98 -6.28 -27.91
N PHE A 471 -15.17 -6.82 -27.68
CA PHE A 471 -16.34 -6.72 -28.58
C PHE A 471 -17.30 -5.57 -28.21
N SER A 472 -16.84 -4.66 -27.36
CA SER A 472 -17.54 -3.45 -26.96
C SER A 472 -16.59 -2.24 -26.89
N ASP A 473 -15.58 -2.22 -27.75
CA ASP A 473 -14.53 -1.19 -27.84
C ASP A 473 -13.78 -0.99 -26.51
N GLY A 474 -13.70 -2.05 -25.70
CA GLY A 474 -13.06 -2.02 -24.39
C GLY A 474 -13.91 -1.45 -23.25
N TYR A 475 -15.17 -1.05 -23.47
CA TYR A 475 -16.05 -0.57 -22.40
C TYR A 475 -16.72 -1.75 -21.66
N SER A 476 -17.98 -1.60 -21.25
CA SER A 476 -18.76 -2.67 -20.61
C SER A 476 -18.84 -3.92 -21.48
N GLY A 477 -18.66 -5.10 -20.90
CA GLY A 477 -18.93 -6.39 -21.56
C GLY A 477 -20.44 -6.66 -21.63
N ASN A 478 -21.20 -5.83 -22.34
CA ASN A 478 -22.66 -5.92 -22.43
C ASN A 478 -23.15 -6.22 -23.85
N ASN A 479 -22.38 -6.98 -24.63
CA ASN A 479 -22.73 -7.33 -26.00
C ASN A 479 -23.12 -8.82 -26.11
N PRO A 480 -24.41 -9.17 -26.35
CA PRO A 480 -24.84 -10.56 -26.45
C PRO A 480 -24.18 -11.35 -27.60
N GLN A 481 -23.58 -10.65 -28.56
CA GLN A 481 -22.81 -11.22 -29.66
C GLN A 481 -21.37 -10.67 -29.64
N PRO A 482 -20.35 -11.41 -30.06
CA PRO A 482 -20.38 -12.76 -30.62
C PRO A 482 -20.67 -13.86 -29.60
N ASN A 483 -21.10 -15.01 -30.12
CA ASN A 483 -21.24 -16.25 -29.37
C ASN A 483 -20.57 -17.40 -30.13
N TYR A 484 -20.17 -18.44 -29.40
CA TYR A 484 -19.73 -19.70 -29.99
C TYR A 484 -20.70 -20.81 -29.58
N LYS A 485 -21.33 -21.43 -30.58
CA LYS A 485 -22.34 -22.50 -30.38
C LYS A 485 -23.42 -22.17 -29.34
N GLY A 486 -23.91 -20.93 -29.34
CA GLY A 486 -24.98 -20.47 -28.46
C GLY A 486 -24.51 -19.89 -27.13
N VAL A 487 -23.21 -19.89 -26.82
CA VAL A 487 -22.67 -19.30 -25.59
C VAL A 487 -21.94 -18.00 -25.91
N SER A 488 -22.48 -16.88 -25.43
CA SER A 488 -21.83 -15.57 -25.56
C SER A 488 -20.58 -15.49 -24.69
N PHE A 489 -19.53 -14.92 -25.26
CA PHE A 489 -18.26 -14.61 -24.57
C PHE A 489 -17.96 -13.11 -24.54
N ALA A 490 -18.96 -12.27 -24.85
CA ALA A 490 -18.90 -10.80 -24.82
C ALA A 490 -20.02 -10.14 -23.98
N ASP A 491 -20.81 -10.96 -23.27
CA ASP A 491 -21.93 -10.53 -22.43
C ASP A 491 -21.74 -10.94 -20.97
N ALA A 492 -21.04 -10.11 -20.19
CA ALA A 492 -20.82 -10.27 -18.75
C ALA A 492 -22.11 -10.14 -17.94
N ARG A 493 -23.22 -9.70 -18.55
CA ARG A 493 -24.56 -9.78 -17.94
C ARG A 493 -25.02 -11.23 -17.80
N ARG A 494 -24.54 -12.15 -18.65
CA ARG A 494 -24.75 -13.62 -18.50
C ARG A 494 -24.00 -14.19 -17.30
N THR A 495 -22.90 -13.57 -16.90
CA THR A 495 -21.98 -14.07 -15.86
C THR A 495 -21.97 -13.17 -14.63
N ALA A 496 -21.10 -12.15 -14.58
CA ALA A 496 -20.92 -11.26 -13.43
C ALA A 496 -22.24 -10.62 -12.96
N GLY A 497 -23.07 -10.17 -13.90
CA GLY A 497 -24.37 -9.55 -13.64
C GLY A 497 -25.54 -10.53 -13.40
N ASN A 498 -25.33 -11.83 -13.57
CA ASN A 498 -26.35 -12.86 -13.40
C ASN A 498 -26.28 -13.47 -12.00
N THR A 499 -27.41 -13.46 -11.29
CA THR A 499 -27.55 -14.00 -9.93
C THR A 499 -27.57 -15.52 -9.89
N ASN A 500 -27.84 -16.18 -11.02
CA ASN A 500 -27.84 -17.63 -11.15
C ASN A 500 -26.51 -18.20 -11.72
N ASN A 501 -25.44 -17.40 -11.75
CA ASN A 501 -24.16 -17.80 -12.31
C ASN A 501 -22.99 -17.56 -11.33
N LEU A 502 -22.09 -18.54 -11.21
CA LEU A 502 -20.95 -18.47 -10.31
C LEU A 502 -19.72 -17.74 -10.88
N ASN A 503 -19.75 -17.29 -12.14
CA ASN A 503 -18.65 -16.52 -12.74
C ASN A 503 -18.80 -15.02 -12.46
N GLY A 504 -17.68 -14.34 -12.24
CA GLY A 504 -17.62 -12.92 -11.90
C GLY A 504 -18.16 -12.65 -10.50
N LYS A 505 -17.77 -13.51 -9.54
CA LYS A 505 -18.26 -13.54 -8.15
C LYS A 505 -17.09 -13.67 -7.17
N ILE A 506 -17.37 -13.37 -5.91
CA ILE A 506 -16.63 -13.98 -4.78
C ILE A 506 -17.63 -14.81 -4.01
N LEU A 507 -17.40 -16.11 -3.99
CA LEU A 507 -18.24 -17.11 -3.35
C LEU A 507 -17.82 -17.28 -1.89
N ARG A 508 -18.75 -17.68 -1.03
CA ARG A 508 -18.47 -18.03 0.37
C ARG A 508 -19.26 -19.29 0.75
N ILE A 509 -18.53 -20.34 1.11
CA ILE A 509 -19.06 -21.64 1.52
C ILE A 509 -18.41 -22.07 2.85
N HIS A 510 -19.04 -23.00 3.57
CA HIS A 510 -18.41 -23.67 4.71
C HIS A 510 -18.12 -25.13 4.33
N PRO A 511 -16.86 -25.48 4.03
CA PRO A 511 -16.46 -26.87 3.72
C PRO A 511 -16.75 -27.83 4.86
N GLU A 512 -17.23 -29.03 4.52
CA GLU A 512 -17.47 -30.12 5.48
C GLU A 512 -16.44 -31.26 5.31
N ASP A 513 -16.21 -32.03 6.36
CA ASP A 513 -15.23 -33.13 6.40
C ASP A 513 -15.46 -34.20 5.32
N ASP A 514 -16.72 -34.43 4.97
CA ASP A 514 -17.13 -35.41 3.98
C ASP A 514 -16.86 -34.97 2.53
N GLY A 515 -16.47 -33.71 2.32
CA GLY A 515 -16.21 -33.11 1.01
C GLY A 515 -17.41 -32.37 0.42
N THR A 516 -18.50 -32.26 1.16
CA THR A 516 -19.61 -31.35 0.85
C THR A 516 -19.34 -29.95 1.40
N TYR A 517 -20.33 -29.07 1.31
CA TYR A 517 -20.28 -27.75 1.94
C TYR A 517 -21.69 -27.31 2.37
N THR A 518 -21.75 -26.41 3.35
CA THR A 518 -22.95 -25.69 3.73
C THR A 518 -22.87 -24.22 3.33
N LEU A 519 -24.03 -23.54 3.28
CA LEU A 519 -24.13 -22.13 2.93
C LEU A 519 -24.12 -21.25 4.19
N PRO A 520 -23.10 -20.39 4.39
CA PRO A 520 -23.05 -19.52 5.56
C PRO A 520 -24.10 -18.41 5.51
N GLU A 521 -24.73 -18.12 6.67
CA GLU A 521 -25.66 -16.99 6.81
C GLU A 521 -25.00 -15.66 6.47
N GLY A 522 -25.72 -14.80 5.73
CA GLY A 522 -25.23 -13.48 5.32
C GLY A 522 -24.51 -13.47 3.97
N ASN A 523 -24.64 -14.55 3.17
CA ASN A 523 -24.41 -14.50 1.74
C ASN A 523 -25.42 -13.54 1.08
N LEU A 524 -25.09 -13.04 -0.10
CA LEU A 524 -25.92 -12.06 -0.81
C LEU A 524 -27.28 -12.65 -1.17
N PHE A 525 -27.31 -13.96 -1.44
CA PHE A 525 -28.51 -14.72 -1.74
C PHE A 525 -28.58 -15.98 -0.87
N THR A 526 -29.80 -16.47 -0.64
CA THR A 526 -30.09 -17.76 -0.01
C THR A 526 -30.20 -18.88 -1.05
N GLY A 527 -30.48 -18.55 -2.32
CA GLY A 527 -30.80 -19.52 -3.37
C GLY A 527 -32.30 -19.83 -3.47
N GLU A 528 -33.10 -19.29 -2.55
CA GLU A 528 -34.53 -19.57 -2.41
C GLU A 528 -35.39 -18.29 -2.54
N GLU A 529 -34.79 -17.18 -2.98
CA GLU A 529 -35.49 -15.90 -3.14
C GLU A 529 -36.78 -16.09 -3.94
N PRO A 530 -37.96 -15.73 -3.38
CA PRO A 530 -39.24 -15.91 -4.08
C PRO A 530 -39.41 -14.94 -5.26
N ASP A 531 -38.53 -13.95 -5.34
CA ASP A 531 -38.56 -12.90 -6.35
C ASP A 531 -38.52 -13.50 -7.76
N GLU A 532 -39.43 -13.01 -8.61
CA GLU A 532 -39.57 -13.42 -10.00
C GLU A 532 -39.75 -14.94 -10.24
N GLY A 533 -40.29 -15.67 -9.25
CA GLY A 533 -40.73 -17.05 -9.38
C GLY A 533 -39.88 -18.09 -8.67
N GLY A 534 -38.88 -17.71 -7.87
CA GLY A 534 -38.02 -18.66 -7.14
C GLY A 534 -36.89 -19.26 -7.98
N GLY A 535 -35.81 -19.71 -7.33
CA GLY A 535 -34.75 -20.53 -7.96
C GLY A 535 -33.89 -19.81 -9.01
N LYS A 536 -33.77 -18.48 -8.90
CA LYS A 536 -33.04 -17.61 -9.84
C LYS A 536 -31.71 -17.09 -9.29
N THR A 537 -31.25 -17.65 -8.21
CA THR A 537 -30.11 -17.16 -7.42
C THR A 537 -29.25 -18.33 -6.97
N ARG A 538 -27.97 -18.05 -6.73
CA ARG A 538 -27.01 -19.00 -6.19
C ARG A 538 -26.61 -18.58 -4.78
N GLY A 539 -26.93 -19.44 -3.81
CA GLY A 539 -26.71 -19.18 -2.39
C GLY A 539 -25.23 -19.08 -2.01
N GLU A 540 -24.31 -19.55 -2.86
CA GLU A 540 -22.86 -19.44 -2.67
C GLU A 540 -22.34 -17.99 -2.81
N ILE A 541 -23.11 -17.10 -3.46
CA ILE A 541 -22.65 -15.76 -3.82
C ILE A 541 -22.59 -14.87 -2.58
N TYR A 542 -21.40 -14.42 -2.20
CA TYR A 542 -21.20 -13.38 -1.19
C TYR A 542 -21.02 -12.00 -1.85
N VAL A 543 -20.28 -11.94 -2.95
CA VAL A 543 -20.10 -10.74 -3.78
C VAL A 543 -20.46 -11.05 -5.22
N MET A 544 -21.25 -10.17 -5.84
CA MET A 544 -21.50 -10.19 -7.29
C MET A 544 -20.95 -8.94 -7.97
N GLY A 545 -20.85 -9.00 -9.29
CA GLY A 545 -20.46 -7.84 -10.10
C GLY A 545 -18.98 -7.50 -10.01
N VAL A 546 -18.11 -8.51 -10.09
CA VAL A 546 -16.65 -8.37 -10.22
C VAL A 546 -16.18 -8.96 -11.55
N ARG A 547 -15.05 -8.47 -12.09
CA ARG A 547 -14.53 -8.87 -13.40
C ARG A 547 -13.44 -9.94 -13.32
N ASN A 548 -12.25 -9.62 -12.81
CA ASN A 548 -11.15 -10.58 -12.67
C ASN A 548 -10.44 -10.54 -11.30
N PRO A 549 -11.05 -11.05 -10.21
CA PRO A 549 -10.43 -11.07 -8.90
C PRO A 549 -9.40 -12.22 -8.75
N ALA A 550 -8.17 -11.99 -9.20
CA ALA A 550 -7.11 -13.01 -9.15
C ALA A 550 -6.62 -13.28 -7.73
N ARG A 551 -6.59 -12.28 -6.85
CA ARG A 551 -6.14 -12.39 -5.46
C ARG A 551 -7.15 -11.79 -4.49
N ILE A 552 -7.30 -12.43 -3.33
CA ILE A 552 -8.10 -11.96 -2.21
C ILE A 552 -7.38 -12.27 -0.89
N SER A 553 -7.79 -11.59 0.17
CA SER A 553 -7.37 -11.88 1.54
C SER A 553 -8.49 -11.53 2.49
N VAL A 554 -8.70 -12.34 3.53
CA VAL A 554 -9.57 -11.98 4.65
C VAL A 554 -8.70 -11.65 5.84
N ASP A 555 -8.96 -10.52 6.47
CA ASP A 555 -8.36 -10.18 7.75
C ASP A 555 -9.16 -10.84 8.87
N THR A 556 -8.68 -11.96 9.39
CA THR A 556 -9.37 -12.78 10.39
C THR A 556 -9.60 -12.07 11.73
N SER A 557 -8.96 -10.92 11.97
CA SER A 557 -9.26 -10.10 13.15
C SER A 557 -10.54 -9.27 13.02
N THR A 558 -10.98 -9.00 11.79
CA THR A 558 -12.18 -8.18 11.51
C THR A 558 -13.20 -8.87 10.61
N ASP A 559 -12.85 -10.02 10.02
CA ASP A 559 -13.55 -10.69 8.92
C ASP A 559 -13.82 -9.79 7.71
N THR A 560 -13.02 -8.74 7.53
CA THR A 560 -13.10 -7.91 6.32
C THR A 560 -12.44 -8.64 5.16
N LEU A 561 -13.17 -8.81 4.07
CA LEU A 561 -12.67 -9.33 2.80
C LEU A 561 -12.02 -8.20 2.00
N TYR A 562 -10.74 -8.33 1.68
CA TYR A 562 -10.03 -7.46 0.75
C TYR A 562 -9.86 -8.17 -0.58
N ALA A 563 -10.24 -7.49 -1.65
CA ALA A 563 -10.19 -8.01 -3.00
C ALA A 563 -9.77 -6.92 -3.98
N GLY A 564 -9.19 -7.32 -5.11
CA GLY A 564 -8.92 -6.45 -6.24
C GLY A 564 -9.17 -7.17 -7.55
N TRP A 565 -9.66 -6.45 -8.55
CA TRP A 565 -9.98 -7.01 -9.86
C TRP A 565 -9.71 -6.05 -11.02
N VAL A 566 -9.30 -6.66 -12.13
CA VAL A 566 -8.92 -5.97 -13.36
C VAL A 566 -10.15 -5.46 -14.12
N GLY A 567 -10.13 -4.19 -14.51
CA GLY A 567 -11.17 -3.51 -15.29
C GLY A 567 -11.15 -3.87 -16.79
N PRO A 568 -12.08 -3.32 -17.59
CA PRO A 568 -12.14 -3.57 -19.04
C PRO A 568 -11.03 -2.82 -19.80
N ASP A 569 -11.07 -2.65 -21.12
CA ASP A 569 -9.88 -2.27 -21.91
C ASP A 569 -9.91 -0.85 -22.50
N ALA A 570 -10.96 -0.08 -22.24
CA ALA A 570 -11.11 1.28 -22.77
C ALA A 570 -10.07 2.24 -22.17
N GLY A 571 -9.17 2.76 -23.00
CA GLY A 571 -8.08 3.63 -22.55
C GLY A 571 -8.49 5.04 -22.12
N ALA A 572 -9.72 5.49 -22.43
CA ALA A 572 -10.22 6.82 -22.13
C ALA A 572 -11.73 6.77 -21.81
N PRO A 573 -12.28 7.76 -21.07
CA PRO A 573 -13.71 7.84 -20.85
C PRO A 573 -14.44 8.22 -22.15
N SER A 574 -15.74 7.96 -22.18
CA SER A 574 -16.61 8.32 -23.29
C SER A 574 -17.92 8.91 -22.79
N THR A 575 -18.24 10.09 -23.29
CA THR A 575 -19.54 10.75 -23.14
C THR A 575 -20.69 9.93 -23.74
N THR A 576 -20.37 8.99 -24.63
CA THR A 576 -21.32 8.02 -25.20
C THR A 576 -21.41 6.77 -24.34
N TRP A 577 -20.29 6.12 -24.01
CA TRP A 577 -20.32 4.76 -23.46
C TRP A 577 -20.13 4.67 -21.94
N GLY A 578 -19.47 5.65 -21.32
CA GLY A 578 -19.22 5.71 -19.88
C GLY A 578 -17.74 5.74 -19.51
N PRO A 579 -17.37 5.22 -18.32
CA PRO A 579 -16.00 5.35 -17.82
C PRO A 579 -14.96 4.57 -18.65
N ALA A 580 -13.70 5.00 -18.52
CA ALA A 580 -12.54 4.23 -18.99
C ALA A 580 -12.36 2.94 -18.18
N LYS A 581 -11.33 2.15 -18.51
CA LYS A 581 -10.82 1.06 -17.67
C LYS A 581 -10.61 1.54 -16.24
N TYR A 582 -11.27 0.87 -15.28
CA TYR A 582 -10.92 0.97 -13.87
C TYR A 582 -10.54 -0.38 -13.29
N ASP A 583 -9.29 -0.46 -12.88
CA ASP A 583 -8.84 -1.47 -11.95
C ASP A 583 -9.28 -1.10 -10.54
N THR A 584 -9.74 -2.08 -9.77
CA THR A 584 -10.48 -1.83 -8.53
C THR A 584 -9.87 -2.60 -7.37
N PHE A 585 -9.84 -1.98 -6.20
CA PHE A 585 -9.73 -2.69 -4.94
C PHE A 585 -10.89 -2.32 -4.00
N ALA A 586 -11.37 -3.30 -3.23
CA ALA A 586 -12.44 -3.11 -2.26
C ALA A 586 -12.12 -3.80 -0.93
N ALA A 587 -12.33 -3.06 0.15
CA ALA A 587 -12.49 -3.60 1.50
C ALA A 587 -13.99 -3.83 1.74
N ILE A 588 -14.38 -5.11 1.80
CA ILE A 588 -15.75 -5.61 1.76
C ILE A 588 -16.11 -6.14 3.16
N THR A 589 -16.91 -5.37 3.89
CA THR A 589 -17.33 -5.70 5.27
C THR A 589 -18.68 -6.44 5.34
N LYS A 590 -19.37 -6.59 4.21
CA LYS A 590 -20.63 -7.33 4.07
C LYS A 590 -20.86 -7.72 2.60
N ALA A 591 -21.72 -8.70 2.37
CA ALA A 591 -22.16 -9.10 1.04
C ALA A 591 -22.73 -7.93 0.21
N GLY A 592 -22.54 -7.95 -1.12
CA GLY A 592 -23.01 -6.87 -1.98
C GLY A 592 -22.73 -7.04 -3.48
N ASN A 593 -23.37 -6.16 -4.27
CA ASN A 593 -23.15 -6.03 -5.71
C ASN A 593 -22.12 -4.92 -5.98
N HIS A 594 -21.00 -5.23 -6.63
CA HIS A 594 -19.91 -4.29 -6.93
C HIS A 594 -19.93 -3.72 -8.35
N GLY A 595 -21.01 -3.99 -9.09
CA GLY A 595 -21.44 -3.17 -10.21
C GLY A 595 -21.12 -3.69 -11.59
N TRP A 596 -20.06 -4.48 -11.80
CA TRP A 596 -19.73 -4.98 -13.14
C TRP A 596 -20.84 -5.90 -13.69
N PRO A 597 -21.29 -5.76 -14.96
CA PRO A 597 -20.79 -4.85 -16.00
C PRO A 597 -21.56 -3.51 -16.13
N TYR A 598 -22.43 -3.18 -15.18
CA TYR A 598 -23.33 -2.02 -15.24
C TYR A 598 -22.65 -0.70 -14.80
N CYS A 599 -21.90 -0.74 -13.70
CA CYS A 599 -21.29 0.42 -13.08
C CYS A 599 -19.88 0.10 -12.56
N MET A 600 -19.02 1.12 -12.47
CA MET A 600 -17.68 1.00 -11.89
C MET A 600 -17.33 2.19 -10.99
N GLY A 601 -16.16 2.12 -10.33
CA GLY A 601 -15.63 3.20 -9.49
C GLY A 601 -16.60 3.58 -8.37
N ASN A 602 -16.90 4.87 -8.27
CA ASN A 602 -17.89 5.43 -7.35
C ASN A 602 -19.30 5.53 -7.97
N LYS A 603 -19.85 4.41 -8.46
CA LYS A 603 -21.16 4.36 -9.16
C LYS A 603 -21.19 5.22 -10.43
N GLN A 604 -20.22 5.00 -11.32
CA GLN A 604 -20.19 5.57 -12.66
C GLN A 604 -20.84 4.55 -13.62
N PRO A 605 -22.03 4.84 -14.19
CA PRO A 605 -22.75 3.90 -15.04
C PRO A 605 -22.17 3.85 -16.46
N TYR A 606 -22.24 2.67 -17.07
CA TYR A 606 -22.14 2.51 -18.52
C TYR A 606 -23.49 2.73 -19.20
N ARG A 607 -23.47 2.89 -20.54
CA ARG A 607 -24.68 2.77 -21.36
C ARG A 607 -24.94 1.33 -21.80
N ASP A 608 -26.21 0.99 -21.90
CA ASP A 608 -26.64 -0.27 -22.48
C ASP A 608 -26.51 -0.27 -24.02
N ARG A 609 -26.32 -1.47 -24.59
CA ARG A 609 -26.15 -1.66 -26.04
C ARG A 609 -27.42 -2.23 -26.65
N ASN A 610 -27.87 -1.61 -27.75
CA ASN A 610 -29.04 -2.08 -28.49
C ASN A 610 -28.72 -3.33 -29.34
N LEU A 611 -29.72 -4.16 -29.61
CA LEU A 611 -29.66 -5.20 -30.64
C LEU A 611 -30.72 -4.96 -31.72
N PRO A 612 -30.45 -5.30 -32.99
CA PRO A 612 -29.26 -5.99 -33.50
C PRO A 612 -28.03 -5.09 -33.73
N ASP A 613 -28.14 -3.79 -33.46
CA ASP A 613 -27.08 -2.80 -33.72
C ASP A 613 -26.44 -2.28 -32.42
N PRO A 614 -25.35 -2.91 -31.94
CA PRO A 614 -24.68 -2.55 -30.69
C PRO A 614 -23.97 -1.20 -30.74
N SER A 615 -23.88 -0.55 -31.91
CA SER A 615 -23.32 0.80 -32.04
C SER A 615 -24.29 1.88 -31.57
N LYS A 616 -25.59 1.57 -31.45
CA LYS A 616 -26.61 2.50 -30.98
C LYS A 616 -26.78 2.38 -29.46
N PRO A 617 -26.38 3.39 -28.67
CA PRO A 617 -26.55 3.35 -27.23
C PRO A 617 -28.03 3.44 -26.83
N LEU A 618 -28.39 2.71 -25.79
CA LEU A 618 -29.66 2.86 -25.08
C LEU A 618 -29.48 3.85 -23.90
N GLY A 619 -30.28 3.71 -22.84
CA GLY A 619 -30.15 4.49 -21.62
C GLY A 619 -28.89 4.15 -20.81
N TRP A 620 -28.56 5.02 -19.87
CA TRP A 620 -27.58 4.74 -18.81
C TRP A 620 -28.16 3.72 -17.84
N TYR A 621 -27.32 2.82 -17.32
CA TYR A 621 -27.73 1.94 -16.24
C TYR A 621 -27.97 2.73 -14.94
N ASP A 622 -28.98 2.32 -14.17
CA ASP A 622 -29.23 2.84 -12.83
C ASP A 622 -28.41 2.04 -11.80
N CYS A 623 -27.33 2.61 -11.27
CA CYS A 623 -26.50 1.93 -10.27
C CYS A 623 -27.22 1.68 -8.93
N ASN A 624 -28.34 2.34 -8.65
CA ASN A 624 -29.12 2.10 -7.42
C ASN A 624 -30.21 1.04 -7.62
N ALA A 625 -30.56 0.71 -8.86
CA ALA A 625 -31.52 -0.35 -9.18
C ALA A 625 -31.19 -0.99 -10.55
N PRO A 626 -30.01 -1.65 -10.67
CA PRO A 626 -29.60 -2.19 -11.96
C PRO A 626 -30.54 -3.32 -12.40
N LYS A 627 -30.72 -3.44 -13.72
CA LYS A 627 -31.57 -4.47 -14.32
C LYS A 627 -30.77 -5.31 -15.30
N ASN A 628 -30.89 -6.63 -15.16
CA ASN A 628 -30.31 -7.58 -16.09
C ASN A 628 -31.34 -8.00 -17.15
N GLU A 629 -31.42 -7.21 -18.21
CA GLU A 629 -32.30 -7.46 -19.36
C GLU A 629 -31.57 -8.18 -20.51
N SER A 630 -30.42 -8.81 -20.22
CA SER A 630 -29.71 -9.62 -21.21
C SER A 630 -30.60 -10.77 -21.70
N PRO A 631 -30.58 -11.09 -23.01
CA PRO A 631 -31.23 -12.29 -23.54
C PRO A 631 -30.60 -13.59 -23.02
N ASN A 632 -29.43 -13.50 -22.38
CA ASN A 632 -28.70 -14.62 -21.78
C ASN A 632 -28.87 -14.68 -20.25
N ASN A 633 -29.78 -13.90 -19.66
CA ASN A 633 -30.04 -13.92 -18.23
C ASN A 633 -31.06 -15.02 -17.87
N ASP A 634 -30.67 -15.91 -16.97
CA ASP A 634 -31.55 -16.91 -16.34
C ASP A 634 -31.67 -16.70 -14.81
N GLY A 635 -31.16 -15.58 -14.30
CA GLY A 635 -31.31 -15.13 -12.92
C GLY A 635 -32.41 -14.08 -12.76
N LEU A 636 -32.27 -13.28 -11.70
CA LEU A 636 -33.14 -12.13 -11.44
C LEU A 636 -32.93 -11.06 -12.50
N VAL A 637 -34.01 -10.41 -12.93
CA VAL A 637 -33.92 -9.18 -13.72
C VAL A 637 -33.62 -8.01 -12.79
N LYS A 638 -34.30 -7.89 -11.66
CA LYS A 638 -34.04 -6.84 -10.66
C LYS A 638 -32.86 -7.21 -9.79
N LEU A 639 -31.79 -6.43 -9.85
CA LEU A 639 -30.56 -6.71 -9.11
C LEU A 639 -30.45 -5.84 -7.84
N PRO A 640 -29.68 -6.30 -6.82
CA PRO A 640 -29.32 -5.46 -5.69
C PRO A 640 -28.58 -4.18 -6.12
N PRO A 641 -28.72 -3.07 -5.35
CA PRO A 641 -28.01 -1.82 -5.63
C PRO A 641 -26.50 -2.01 -5.64
N VAL A 642 -25.80 -1.24 -6.47
CA VAL A 642 -24.34 -1.23 -6.50
C VAL A 642 -23.79 -0.58 -5.23
N THR A 643 -22.82 -1.23 -4.61
CA THR A 643 -22.01 -0.75 -3.49
C THR A 643 -20.76 -0.04 -4.01
N GLY A 644 -20.35 1.04 -3.33
CA GLY A 644 -19.13 1.76 -3.69
C GLY A 644 -17.86 0.96 -3.38
N ASN A 645 -16.85 1.11 -4.24
CA ASN A 645 -15.53 0.50 -4.06
C ASN A 645 -14.58 1.41 -3.24
N THR A 646 -13.54 0.85 -2.64
CA THR A 646 -12.57 1.59 -1.81
C THR A 646 -11.56 2.36 -2.66
N ILE A 647 -11.05 1.72 -3.72
CA ILE A 647 -10.02 2.25 -4.62
C ILE A 647 -10.39 1.88 -6.04
N TRP A 648 -10.28 2.82 -6.98
CA TRP A 648 -10.34 2.53 -8.41
C TRP A 648 -9.35 3.43 -9.15
N TYR A 649 -8.76 2.95 -10.24
CA TYR A 649 -7.86 3.77 -11.03
C TYR A 649 -7.82 3.37 -12.49
N SER A 650 -7.48 4.38 -13.29
CA SER A 650 -7.32 4.33 -14.74
C SER A 650 -5.86 4.54 -15.11
N PRO A 651 -5.46 4.34 -16.37
CA PRO A 651 -4.11 4.73 -16.82
C PRO A 651 -3.71 6.16 -16.43
N GLN A 652 -4.69 7.06 -16.38
CA GLN A 652 -4.47 8.47 -16.11
C GLN A 652 -4.16 8.74 -14.62
N GLY A 653 -4.70 7.91 -13.70
CA GLY A 653 -4.56 8.07 -12.25
C GLY A 653 -5.72 7.46 -11.46
N GLY A 654 -5.63 7.55 -10.13
CA GLY A 654 -6.56 6.92 -9.20
C GLY A 654 -7.64 7.84 -8.63
N GLY A 655 -8.71 7.21 -8.16
CA GLY A 655 -9.89 7.88 -7.61
C GLY A 655 -10.53 8.81 -8.63
N VAL A 656 -10.65 8.35 -9.88
CA VAL A 656 -11.19 9.17 -10.98
C VAL A 656 -12.63 9.57 -10.71
N ASP A 657 -12.95 10.85 -10.77
CA ASP A 657 -14.29 11.38 -10.56
C ASP A 657 -14.59 12.54 -11.52
N TYR A 658 -15.87 12.81 -11.75
CA TYR A 658 -16.35 13.88 -12.65
C TYR A 658 -17.53 14.62 -12.02
N PRO A 659 -17.78 15.88 -12.44
CA PRO A 659 -19.06 16.54 -12.21
C PRO A 659 -20.22 15.68 -12.73
N ARG A 660 -21.35 15.72 -12.02
CA ARG A 660 -22.55 14.96 -12.37
C ARG A 660 -23.70 15.90 -12.72
N ASP A 661 -24.51 15.50 -13.68
CA ASP A 661 -25.74 16.20 -14.01
C ASP A 661 -26.85 15.97 -12.97
N ALA A 662 -28.04 16.55 -13.19
CA ALA A 662 -29.19 16.41 -12.30
C ALA A 662 -29.71 14.96 -12.19
N SER A 663 -29.37 14.09 -13.13
CA SER A 663 -29.69 12.66 -13.13
C SER A 663 -28.57 11.81 -12.51
N GLY A 664 -27.49 12.43 -12.02
CA GLY A 664 -26.36 11.76 -11.39
C GLY A 664 -25.36 11.15 -12.38
N ILE A 665 -25.50 11.45 -13.67
CA ILE A 665 -24.62 10.95 -14.73
C ILE A 665 -23.34 11.80 -14.77
N PRO A 666 -22.14 11.18 -14.66
CA PRO A 666 -20.87 11.87 -14.81
C PRO A 666 -20.71 12.48 -16.22
N SER A 667 -20.03 13.62 -16.35
CA SER A 667 -19.78 14.22 -17.68
C SER A 667 -18.95 13.33 -18.59
N TYR A 668 -18.00 12.58 -18.02
CA TYR A 668 -17.02 11.75 -18.75
C TYR A 668 -16.12 12.52 -19.72
N GLU A 669 -16.09 13.86 -19.61
CA GLU A 669 -15.15 14.70 -20.32
C GLU A 669 -13.79 14.69 -19.60
N VAL A 670 -12.70 14.59 -20.36
CA VAL A 670 -11.36 14.45 -19.78
C VAL A 670 -10.93 15.72 -19.06
N GLU A 671 -11.34 16.88 -19.57
CA GLU A 671 -11.10 18.20 -18.98
C GLU A 671 -11.76 18.40 -17.61
N ASP A 672 -12.84 17.68 -17.33
CA ASP A 672 -13.57 17.74 -16.06
C ASP A 672 -13.04 16.75 -15.01
N GLN A 673 -12.10 15.88 -15.41
CA GLN A 673 -11.63 14.76 -14.61
C GLN A 673 -10.89 15.23 -13.35
N LYS A 674 -11.26 14.65 -12.20
CA LYS A 674 -10.53 14.77 -10.93
C LYS A 674 -9.86 13.45 -10.58
N GLN A 675 -8.66 13.53 -10.02
CA GLN A 675 -7.91 12.38 -9.52
C GLN A 675 -7.75 12.49 -8.00
N LEU A 676 -8.46 11.65 -7.26
CA LEU A 676 -8.50 11.70 -5.81
C LEU A 676 -7.40 10.84 -5.14
N LEU A 677 -6.79 9.92 -5.88
CA LEU A 677 -5.70 9.05 -5.43
C LEU A 677 -4.48 9.18 -6.38
N PRO A 678 -3.76 10.32 -6.34
CA PRO A 678 -2.70 10.64 -7.29
C PRO A 678 -1.48 9.70 -7.20
N TRP A 679 -1.32 8.98 -6.09
CA TRP A 679 -0.28 7.96 -5.89
C TRP A 679 -0.52 6.67 -6.70
N LEU A 680 -1.76 6.45 -7.15
CA LEU A 680 -2.16 5.27 -7.89
C LEU A 680 -2.23 5.58 -9.39
N LYS A 681 -1.06 5.58 -10.04
CA LYS A 681 -0.90 5.88 -11.48
C LYS A 681 0.05 4.88 -12.13
N GLY A 682 -0.14 4.62 -13.42
CA GLY A 682 0.70 3.71 -14.19
C GLY A 682 0.33 2.24 -13.98
N GLY A 683 1.31 1.36 -14.14
CA GLY A 683 1.11 -0.09 -14.14
C GLY A 683 0.43 -0.61 -15.41
N GLY A 684 0.35 -1.93 -15.55
CA GLY A 684 -0.41 -2.56 -16.64
C GLY A 684 -1.92 -2.58 -16.42
N GLN A 685 -2.39 -2.00 -15.31
CA GLN A 685 -3.77 -2.14 -14.82
C GLN A 685 -4.13 -3.62 -14.77
N ALA A 686 -3.43 -4.31 -13.90
CA ALA A 686 -3.67 -5.69 -13.53
C ALA A 686 -3.51 -5.83 -12.01
N THR A 687 -4.50 -5.37 -11.26
CA THR A 687 -4.45 -5.35 -9.78
C THR A 687 -4.19 -6.70 -9.16
N MET A 688 -3.29 -6.69 -8.17
CA MET A 688 -2.93 -7.82 -7.34
C MET A 688 -3.15 -7.42 -5.88
N ASN A 689 -4.30 -7.82 -5.34
CA ASN A 689 -4.64 -7.57 -3.95
C ASN A 689 -3.62 -8.21 -3.02
N GLY A 690 -3.28 -7.52 -1.94
CA GLY A 690 -2.42 -8.02 -0.88
C GLY A 690 -3.07 -8.12 0.49
N PRO A 691 -2.29 -8.65 1.45
CA PRO A 691 -2.76 -8.87 2.80
C PRO A 691 -2.89 -7.55 3.57
N VAL A 692 -3.61 -7.61 4.69
CA VAL A 692 -3.46 -6.64 5.78
C VAL A 692 -2.35 -7.14 6.70
N TYR A 693 -1.39 -6.29 7.04
CA TYR A 693 -0.39 -6.66 8.03
C TYR A 693 -0.98 -6.59 9.44
N ARG A 694 -0.77 -7.64 10.23
CA ARG A 694 -1.15 -7.70 11.64
C ARG A 694 0.10 -7.91 12.49
N TYR A 695 0.41 -6.93 13.32
CA TYR A 695 1.59 -6.97 14.18
C TYR A 695 1.36 -7.89 15.38
N ASP A 696 2.23 -8.90 15.52
CA ASP A 696 2.27 -9.72 16.72
C ASP A 696 3.34 -9.25 17.70
N ALA A 697 2.90 -8.71 18.83
CA ALA A 697 3.77 -8.27 19.92
C ALA A 697 4.44 -9.45 20.65
N ALA A 698 3.82 -10.63 20.68
CA ALA A 698 4.36 -11.82 21.33
C ALA A 698 5.44 -12.53 20.50
N SER A 699 5.41 -12.37 19.16
CA SER A 699 6.44 -12.90 18.27
C SER A 699 7.82 -12.36 18.61
N THR A 700 8.80 -13.25 18.75
CA THR A 700 10.22 -12.91 18.97
C THR A 700 11.01 -12.81 17.68
N SER A 701 10.35 -12.98 16.52
CA SER A 701 11.00 -12.95 15.21
C SER A 701 11.65 -11.59 14.95
N GLY A 702 12.95 -11.60 14.62
CA GLY A 702 13.67 -10.43 14.15
C GLY A 702 13.38 -10.06 12.69
N ALA A 703 12.60 -10.87 11.96
CA ALA A 703 12.20 -10.61 10.58
C ALA A 703 10.88 -9.83 10.47
N LYS A 704 10.10 -9.77 11.58
CA LYS A 704 8.77 -9.15 11.61
C LYS A 704 8.84 -7.66 11.34
N TRP A 705 7.88 -7.17 10.58
CA TRP A 705 7.77 -5.74 10.31
C TRP A 705 7.32 -4.96 11.56
N PRO A 706 7.65 -3.67 11.69
CA PRO A 706 7.24 -2.86 12.83
C PRO A 706 5.72 -2.69 12.98
N SER A 707 5.27 -2.36 14.19
CA SER A 707 3.85 -2.10 14.49
C SER A 707 3.27 -0.89 13.74
N TYR A 708 4.12 -0.04 13.15
CA TYR A 708 3.68 1.00 12.20
C TYR A 708 2.81 0.43 11.08
N TRP A 709 3.11 -0.77 10.60
CA TRP A 709 2.38 -1.41 9.50
C TRP A 709 1.07 -2.05 9.92
N ASP A 710 0.80 -2.18 11.22
CA ASP A 710 -0.40 -2.86 11.72
C ASP A 710 -1.68 -2.24 11.16
N GLY A 711 -2.56 -3.08 10.62
CA GLY A 711 -3.82 -2.67 10.00
C GLY A 711 -3.69 -2.02 8.62
N LYS A 712 -2.47 -1.86 8.07
CA LYS A 712 -2.29 -1.34 6.71
C LYS A 712 -2.52 -2.46 5.68
N TRP A 713 -3.29 -2.14 4.65
CA TRP A 713 -3.63 -3.04 3.55
C TRP A 713 -2.68 -2.84 2.38
N PHE A 714 -2.14 -3.94 1.85
CA PHE A 714 -1.18 -3.92 0.76
C PHE A 714 -1.93 -4.02 -0.57
N VAL A 715 -1.65 -3.06 -1.47
CA VAL A 715 -2.23 -3.00 -2.82
C VAL A 715 -1.12 -2.87 -3.85
N GLY A 716 -1.22 -3.62 -4.94
CA GLY A 716 -0.22 -3.64 -6.00
C GLY A 716 -0.80 -3.92 -7.38
N ASP A 717 -0.01 -3.64 -8.41
CA ASP A 717 -0.30 -4.04 -9.80
C ASP A 717 0.68 -5.14 -10.23
N PHE A 718 0.25 -6.00 -11.14
CA PHE A 718 1.05 -7.09 -11.70
C PHE A 718 2.20 -6.63 -12.57
N TYR A 719 2.06 -5.57 -13.38
CA TYR A 719 2.90 -5.30 -14.55
C TYR A 719 3.60 -3.93 -14.55
N ASP A 720 4.89 -3.94 -14.96
CA ASP A 720 5.83 -2.82 -15.20
C ASP A 720 6.83 -2.43 -14.08
N ASP A 721 7.92 -1.74 -14.42
CA ASP A 721 8.84 -1.13 -13.44
C ASP A 721 8.22 0.09 -12.72
N THR A 722 7.18 0.68 -13.31
CA THR A 722 6.42 1.80 -12.74
C THR A 722 5.26 1.40 -11.83
N GLN A 723 5.03 0.10 -11.57
CA GLN A 723 3.88 -0.42 -10.80
C GLN A 723 3.60 0.37 -9.51
N PRO A 724 2.34 0.74 -9.24
CA PRO A 724 1.95 1.13 -7.91
C PRO A 724 2.10 -0.08 -6.96
N ARG A 725 2.81 0.12 -5.85
CA ARG A 725 2.86 -0.81 -4.71
C ARG A 725 2.80 0.03 -3.46
N HIS A 726 1.70 -0.09 -2.72
CA HIS A 726 1.45 0.75 -1.57
C HIS A 726 0.88 -0.04 -0.41
N ALA A 727 1.19 0.39 0.81
CA ALA A 727 0.41 0.04 1.98
C ALA A 727 -0.54 1.21 2.29
N VAL A 728 -1.83 0.94 2.42
CA VAL A 728 -2.85 1.98 2.59
C VAL A 728 -3.54 1.86 3.94
N LEU A 729 -3.93 3.00 4.49
CA LEU A 729 -4.72 3.09 5.72
C LEU A 729 -6.15 3.58 5.39
N THR A 730 -7.15 2.81 5.78
CA THR A 730 -8.57 3.16 5.60
C THR A 730 -9.14 3.79 6.88
N ASP A 731 -10.16 4.63 6.74
CA ASP A 731 -10.92 5.13 7.90
C ASP A 731 -11.98 4.08 8.31
N PRO A 732 -11.93 3.57 9.56
CA PRO A 732 -12.95 2.64 10.08
C PRO A 732 -14.39 3.16 9.97
N LYS A 733 -14.61 4.48 9.90
CA LYS A 733 -15.95 5.08 9.76
C LYS A 733 -16.55 4.86 8.36
N THR A 734 -15.70 4.78 7.34
CA THR A 734 -16.09 4.78 5.93
C THR A 734 -15.69 3.52 5.16
N VAL A 735 -14.83 2.67 5.73
CA VAL A 735 -14.47 1.36 5.15
C VAL A 735 -15.73 0.51 4.92
N GLY A 736 -15.80 -0.17 3.77
CA GLY A 736 -17.00 -0.91 3.33
C GLY A 736 -18.17 -0.04 2.83
N LYS A 737 -18.04 1.29 2.83
CA LYS A 737 -19.07 2.25 2.35
C LYS A 737 -18.59 3.10 1.17
N GLY A 738 -17.49 2.70 0.51
CA GLY A 738 -16.88 3.44 -0.58
C GLY A 738 -15.97 4.61 -0.16
N GLY A 739 -15.55 4.66 1.11
CA GLY A 739 -14.55 5.63 1.55
C GLY A 739 -13.16 5.35 0.97
N LEU A 740 -12.48 6.40 0.51
CA LEU A 740 -11.11 6.32 0.00
C LEU A 740 -10.11 6.09 1.15
N PRO A 741 -8.91 5.55 0.86
CA PRO A 741 -7.82 5.52 1.82
C PRO A 741 -7.44 6.93 2.29
N THR A 742 -7.17 7.06 3.58
CA THR A 742 -6.73 8.31 4.21
C THR A 742 -5.25 8.56 4.01
N HIS A 743 -4.47 7.50 3.83
CA HIS A 743 -3.02 7.55 3.71
C HIS A 743 -2.49 6.39 2.85
N ALA A 744 -1.39 6.62 2.13
CA ALA A 744 -0.66 5.62 1.37
C ALA A 744 0.86 5.75 1.60
N GLU A 745 1.53 4.63 1.80
CA GLU A 745 2.98 4.51 1.92
C GLU A 745 3.52 3.74 0.72
N SER A 746 4.59 4.23 0.08
CA SER A 746 5.20 3.52 -1.05
C SER A 746 5.94 2.28 -0.56
N LEU A 747 5.76 1.17 -1.26
CA LEU A 747 6.49 -0.09 -1.02
C LEU A 747 7.53 -0.39 -2.09
N LYS A 748 7.71 0.49 -3.09
CA LYS A 748 8.53 0.15 -4.28
C LYS A 748 10.00 -0.14 -3.98
N LYS A 749 10.55 0.49 -2.94
CA LYS A 749 11.95 0.30 -2.52
C LYS A 749 12.09 -0.85 -1.49
N ILE A 750 11.10 -1.05 -0.62
CA ILE A 750 11.02 -2.19 0.32
C ILE A 750 10.80 -3.52 -0.43
N ILE A 751 9.93 -3.51 -1.44
CA ILE A 751 9.59 -4.63 -2.31
C ILE A 751 10.08 -4.27 -3.73
N PRO A 752 11.37 -4.51 -4.02
CA PRO A 752 12.07 -3.89 -5.14
C PRO A 752 11.40 -4.21 -6.48
N VAL A 753 11.08 -3.16 -7.23
CA VAL A 753 10.54 -3.23 -8.59
C VAL A 753 11.63 -3.42 -9.65
N GLY A 754 11.25 -3.85 -10.85
CA GLY A 754 12.11 -3.82 -12.04
C GLY A 754 12.83 -5.12 -12.37
N ALA A 755 13.69 -5.07 -13.39
CA ALA A 755 14.25 -6.26 -14.04
C ALA A 755 15.09 -7.17 -13.12
N ASN A 756 15.78 -6.57 -12.14
CA ASN A 756 16.61 -7.27 -11.14
C ASN A 756 15.87 -7.51 -9.81
N GLY A 757 14.65 -7.00 -9.67
CA GLY A 757 13.76 -7.22 -8.52
C GLY A 757 12.55 -8.08 -8.88
N ILE A 758 11.48 -7.89 -8.11
CA ILE A 758 10.16 -8.47 -8.38
C ILE A 758 9.55 -7.63 -9.49
N ARG A 759 9.58 -8.11 -10.73
CA ARG A 759 8.95 -7.38 -11.85
C ARG A 759 7.46 -7.68 -11.88
N ASN A 760 7.06 -8.94 -11.99
CA ASN A 760 5.66 -9.27 -12.22
C ASN A 760 5.03 -9.78 -10.92
N LEU A 761 4.55 -8.87 -10.06
CA LEU A 761 3.97 -9.18 -8.75
C LEU A 761 2.74 -10.06 -8.91
N MET A 762 2.78 -11.32 -8.49
CA MET A 762 1.66 -12.24 -8.72
C MET A 762 0.85 -12.58 -7.48
N ASP A 763 1.51 -12.76 -6.33
CA ASP A 763 0.85 -12.99 -5.04
C ASP A 763 1.82 -12.64 -3.90
N TRP A 764 1.28 -12.43 -2.71
CA TRP A 764 2.04 -12.08 -1.51
C TRP A 764 1.26 -12.37 -0.23
N LYS A 765 1.93 -12.94 0.78
CA LYS A 765 1.33 -13.28 2.09
C LYS A 765 2.36 -13.08 3.20
N PHE A 766 1.89 -12.63 4.36
CA PHE A 766 2.72 -12.63 5.57
C PHE A 766 2.73 -14.02 6.21
N ALA A 767 3.91 -14.50 6.57
CA ALA A 767 4.09 -15.70 7.36
C ALA A 767 3.91 -15.41 8.87
N PRO A 768 3.71 -16.43 9.72
CA PRO A 768 3.56 -16.26 11.16
C PRO A 768 4.75 -15.56 11.85
N ASP A 769 5.93 -15.61 11.24
CA ASP A 769 7.13 -14.92 11.74
C ASP A 769 7.15 -13.41 11.40
N GLY A 770 6.11 -12.90 10.74
CA GLY A 770 5.95 -11.52 10.32
C GLY A 770 6.74 -11.12 9.07
N SER A 771 7.40 -12.06 8.38
CA SER A 771 8.04 -11.81 7.08
C SER A 771 7.04 -11.91 5.92
N LEU A 772 7.26 -11.13 4.86
CA LEU A 772 6.40 -11.12 3.67
C LEU A 772 6.98 -12.03 2.60
N TYR A 773 6.20 -12.98 2.10
CA TYR A 773 6.55 -13.79 0.93
C TYR A 773 5.87 -13.22 -0.30
N VAL A 774 6.56 -13.19 -1.43
CA VAL A 774 6.08 -12.60 -2.69
C VAL A 774 6.41 -13.51 -3.87
N LEU A 775 5.44 -13.77 -4.75
CA LEU A 775 5.66 -14.43 -6.04
C LEU A 775 5.96 -13.39 -7.13
N ASP A 776 7.09 -13.56 -7.82
CA ASP A 776 7.39 -12.93 -9.10
C ASP A 776 7.07 -13.93 -10.21
N TYR A 777 6.09 -13.60 -11.06
CA TYR A 777 5.65 -14.45 -12.16
C TYR A 777 6.76 -14.74 -13.18
N GLY A 778 7.70 -13.81 -13.38
CA GLY A 778 8.76 -13.92 -14.39
C GLY A 778 8.75 -12.75 -15.36
N ARG A 779 9.13 -12.98 -16.62
CA ARG A 779 9.21 -11.96 -17.68
C ARG A 779 8.36 -12.30 -18.91
N GLY A 780 8.01 -13.56 -19.11
CA GLY A 780 7.04 -14.01 -20.11
C GLY A 780 5.59 -14.01 -19.61
N PHE A 781 4.63 -14.17 -20.53
CA PHE A 781 3.22 -14.41 -20.25
C PHE A 781 2.86 -15.86 -20.57
N PHE A 782 2.04 -16.49 -19.73
CA PHE A 782 1.55 -17.86 -19.91
C PHE A 782 2.66 -18.91 -19.99
N THR A 783 3.79 -18.65 -19.33
CA THR A 783 5.01 -19.45 -19.39
C THR A 783 5.80 -19.31 -18.10
N SER A 784 6.60 -20.32 -17.78
CA SER A 784 7.61 -20.25 -16.72
C SER A 784 8.96 -19.85 -17.30
N ASP A 785 9.75 -19.05 -16.57
CA ASP A 785 11.11 -18.72 -16.98
C ASP A 785 12.10 -18.69 -15.81
N SER A 786 13.37 -18.43 -16.10
CA SER A 786 14.45 -18.39 -15.10
C SER A 786 14.36 -17.21 -14.13
N LYS A 787 13.49 -16.23 -14.40
CA LYS A 787 13.23 -15.06 -13.56
C LYS A 787 12.01 -15.23 -12.67
N SER A 788 11.12 -16.20 -12.96
CA SER A 788 10.09 -16.63 -12.02
C SER A 788 10.72 -16.99 -10.66
N ALA A 789 10.12 -16.53 -9.57
CA ALA A 789 10.73 -16.68 -8.24
C ALA A 789 9.75 -16.54 -7.07
N LEU A 790 10.09 -17.22 -5.97
CA LEU A 790 9.60 -16.90 -4.64
C LEU A 790 10.61 -15.97 -3.96
N TRP A 791 10.13 -14.88 -3.39
CA TRP A 791 10.91 -13.89 -2.64
C TRP A 791 10.45 -13.83 -1.19
N ARG A 792 11.36 -13.44 -0.29
CA ARG A 792 11.06 -13.11 1.11
C ARG A 792 11.57 -11.72 1.44
N VAL A 793 10.70 -10.88 2.00
CA VAL A 793 11.01 -9.53 2.45
C VAL A 793 10.97 -9.49 3.97
N THR A 794 12.09 -9.11 4.58
CA THR A 794 12.27 -9.07 6.03
C THR A 794 12.69 -7.69 6.49
N TYR A 795 12.31 -7.33 7.71
CA TYR A 795 12.79 -6.13 8.38
C TYR A 795 14.09 -6.42 9.16
N LYS A 796 14.99 -5.45 9.20
CA LYS A 796 16.34 -5.49 9.81
C LYS A 796 16.66 -4.26 10.65
N GLY A 797 15.79 -3.26 10.71
CA GLY A 797 16.02 -2.00 11.45
C GLY A 797 16.02 -2.15 12.98
N GLY A 798 15.62 -3.32 13.50
CA GLY A 798 15.54 -3.58 14.93
C GLY A 798 14.35 -2.90 15.60
N GLY A 799 14.23 -3.10 16.91
CA GLY A 799 13.10 -2.58 17.67
C GLY A 799 13.12 -1.05 17.89
N PRO A 800 12.05 -0.51 18.50
CA PRO A 800 11.94 0.91 18.78
C PRO A 800 13.04 1.40 19.73
N THR A 801 13.53 2.64 19.54
CA THR A 801 14.66 3.19 20.33
C THR A 801 14.29 3.24 21.83
N PRO A 802 15.05 2.60 22.75
CA PRO A 802 14.63 2.37 24.14
C PRO A 802 14.42 3.64 24.96
N ALA A 803 13.43 3.69 25.86
CA ALA A 803 13.28 4.80 26.80
C ALA A 803 14.39 4.82 27.86
N ALA A 804 14.54 5.93 28.60
CA ALA A 804 15.60 6.05 29.61
C ALA A 804 15.55 4.94 30.69
N ALA A 805 14.35 4.56 31.12
CA ALA A 805 14.15 3.48 32.09
C ALA A 805 14.58 2.09 31.58
N ASP A 806 14.54 1.87 30.25
CA ASP A 806 14.94 0.60 29.65
C ASP A 806 16.46 0.45 29.58
N LEU A 807 17.16 1.57 29.34
CA LEU A 807 18.63 1.62 29.38
C LEU A 807 19.15 1.37 30.79
N ALA A 808 18.54 2.00 31.81
CA ALA A 808 18.91 1.79 33.21
C ALA A 808 18.72 0.34 33.67
N ARG A 809 17.63 -0.32 33.25
CA ARG A 809 17.38 -1.74 33.55
C ARG A 809 18.38 -2.67 32.88
N LYS A 810 18.76 -2.41 31.62
CA LYS A 810 19.79 -3.19 30.93
C LYS A 810 21.17 -3.05 31.59
N ALA A 811 21.54 -1.83 31.99
CA ALA A 811 22.80 -1.59 32.70
C ALA A 811 22.85 -2.26 34.08
N ALA A 812 21.71 -2.37 34.79
CA ALA A 812 21.64 -3.06 36.08
C ALA A 812 21.62 -4.60 35.97
N ALA A 813 21.38 -5.14 34.77
CA ALA A 813 21.34 -6.58 34.50
C ALA A 813 22.66 -7.13 33.91
N GLN A 814 23.59 -6.24 33.56
CA GLN A 814 24.97 -6.53 33.17
C GLN A 814 25.89 -6.36 34.39
#